data_AF-A0A937QVQ5-F1
#
_entry.id   AF-A0A937QVQ5-F1
#
_cell.length_a   1.000
_cell.length_b   1.000
_cell.length_c   1.000
_cell.angle_alpha   90.00
_cell.angle_beta   90.00
_cell.angle_gamma   90.00
#
_symmetry.space_group_name_H-M   'P 1'
#
loop_
_entity.id
_entity.type
_entity.pdbx_description
1 polymer ?
#
loop_
_entity_poly.entity_id
_entity_poly.type
_entity_poly.pdbx_seq_one_letter_code
_entity_poly.pdbx_strand_id
1 'polypeptide(L)'
;MKYRTLILLAALIFAGVDSRADDAQSQILQWRQLPDLPDALGVAGAFSGVSGEALIVAGGANFPEPLFKDGQVNPLARKIWRDRIHVLAHPDAQWRKSGTLPRPLAYGASVTTAKGLICIGGSDAQRHYSDVFILVWADGKIERTDLPALARPCANTSAALLGTTIYVAGGQQSPDAGKAMNNFWALDLSQDDPQWVELEPWPGPERILPVAAAQDGSFFLFSGCKLLTDENGNIERQYLADGYRFTPGDGGAVAGRWKKIADVPAPVVAAPTPAVSAGQSHILLFGGDHGEYTTRNLELMDGHPGFSTDILAYHTITDTWTKMGTLPAGHVTAAAVRWGDKVVIPSGEIRPGTRSPKVFSGTFDQIRSSFSYVDYLTWGIYLIVILCIGIYFSKREKGTDDFFFGGRRVCWWAAGISIFGTQLSAITFMAMPAKVYATDWVYILAQATIIMVAPIVVFFYLPFFRRLNISTAYEYLEMRFNVALRLFGGVAFCLMQLGRMGIVLFLPAVALATVTDFNVYTCILVMGIFCTIYTVMGGIEAVIWTDVIQVFVLMGGALLCVIVIALKVDGGLAEIVDLGRQAEKFHAVNLTWDYRAAAVWVVVLGNLMGNLVPYSADQTVIQRYLTTPTEKQAARAIWTNAALTVPAALIFFFLGTALYAFYKTRPENLNPTVNTDAILPWFVVRELPIGIAGVVLAAIFAAAMSSLDSSMNSMATVLVTDFYYRFKPDSTDHTRLKLARIITVVLGIFGTGCALLMATYPIKSLWDFFLALLGLLGGGLAGLFVLGIFTRRANSTGAIIGVISSTAILFCVQRYTDVHFFLYGGIGITACALIGYLASLLIPSSKSRPDNLTIHTLMDCR
;
A
#
# COMPACT_ATOMS: atom_id res chain seq x y z
N MET A 1 26.87 16.00 -35.42
CA MET A 1 27.23 15.00 -34.38
C MET A 1 26.18 14.82 -33.28
N LYS A 2 25.51 15.86 -32.76
CA LYS A 2 24.59 15.73 -31.61
C LYS A 2 23.32 14.87 -31.83
N TYR A 3 22.74 14.86 -33.04
CA TYR A 3 21.55 14.04 -33.33
C TYR A 3 21.88 12.57 -33.59
N ARG A 4 23.07 12.26 -34.13
CA ARG A 4 23.50 10.88 -34.39
C ARG A 4 23.74 10.10 -33.10
N THR A 5 24.23 10.73 -32.05
CA THR A 5 24.43 10.08 -30.74
C THR A 5 23.10 9.80 -30.03
N LEU A 6 22.10 10.69 -30.16
CA LEU A 6 20.75 10.46 -29.65
C LEU A 6 20.03 9.35 -30.44
N ILE A 7 20.20 9.31 -31.75
CA ILE A 7 19.67 8.26 -32.62
C ILE A 7 20.40 6.94 -32.38
N LEU A 8 21.70 6.93 -32.06
CA LEU A 8 22.44 5.72 -31.67
C LEU A 8 22.04 5.21 -30.28
N LEU A 9 21.77 6.10 -29.31
CA LEU A 9 21.22 5.72 -28.01
C LEU A 9 19.80 5.17 -28.16
N ALA A 10 18.96 5.81 -28.99
CA ALA A 10 17.65 5.28 -29.35
C ALA A 10 17.79 3.92 -30.08
N ALA A 11 18.72 3.79 -31.03
CA ALA A 11 18.95 2.56 -31.77
C ALA A 11 19.52 1.41 -30.91
N LEU A 12 20.32 1.71 -29.88
CA LEU A 12 20.78 0.75 -28.87
C LEU A 12 19.64 0.35 -27.91
N ILE A 13 18.68 1.24 -27.66
CA ILE A 13 17.41 0.91 -26.98
C ILE A 13 16.52 0.03 -27.89
N PHE A 14 16.57 0.21 -29.21
CA PHE A 14 15.82 -0.58 -30.19
C PHE A 14 16.43 -1.94 -30.55
N ALA A 15 17.74 -2.13 -30.42
CA ALA A 15 18.42 -3.37 -30.81
C ALA A 15 18.36 -4.50 -29.75
N GLY A 16 17.78 -4.23 -28.58
CA GLY A 16 17.64 -5.18 -27.46
C GLY A 16 16.20 -5.37 -27.01
N VAL A 17 15.22 -5.24 -27.91
CA VAL A 17 13.81 -5.61 -27.64
C VAL A 17 13.67 -7.13 -27.77
N ASP A 18 14.47 -7.89 -27.03
CA ASP A 18 14.03 -9.20 -26.58
C ASP A 18 13.30 -8.95 -25.25
N SER A 19 11.98 -8.84 -25.34
CA SER A 19 11.14 -8.88 -24.14
C SER A 19 11.34 -10.23 -23.46
N ARG A 20 11.61 -10.25 -22.15
CA ARG A 20 11.56 -11.47 -21.33
C ARG A 20 10.19 -12.15 -21.28
N ALA A 21 9.21 -11.60 -22.00
CA ALA A 21 7.85 -12.10 -22.07
C ALA A 21 7.72 -13.17 -23.17
N ASP A 22 8.53 -14.23 -23.10
CA ASP A 22 8.30 -15.44 -23.89
C ASP A 22 7.78 -16.56 -22.98
N ASP A 23 6.58 -17.03 -23.31
CA ASP A 23 6.08 -18.40 -23.20
C ASP A 23 6.14 -19.14 -21.85
N ALA A 24 5.43 -18.61 -20.85
CA ALA A 24 4.77 -19.50 -19.91
C ALA A 24 3.34 -19.01 -19.66
N GLN A 25 2.37 -19.72 -20.22
CA GLN A 25 0.98 -19.72 -19.77
C GLN A 25 0.97 -20.33 -18.34
N SER A 26 1.48 -19.55 -17.39
CA SER A 26 1.79 -20.01 -16.04
C SER A 26 0.50 -20.09 -15.25
N GLN A 27 0.11 -21.31 -14.87
CA GLN A 27 -0.92 -21.49 -13.85
C GLN A 27 -0.48 -20.74 -12.59
N ILE A 28 -1.26 -19.75 -12.15
CA ILE A 28 -0.94 -18.99 -10.95
C ILE A 28 -1.09 -19.80 -9.65
N LEU A 29 -1.84 -20.90 -9.70
CA LEU A 29 -2.05 -21.81 -8.59
C LEU A 29 -1.54 -23.19 -8.96
N GLN A 30 -0.65 -23.72 -8.12
CA GLN A 30 -0.25 -25.12 -8.16
C GLN A 30 -1.26 -25.94 -7.35
N TRP A 31 -1.95 -26.85 -8.01
CA TRP A 31 -3.01 -27.66 -7.40
C TRP A 31 -2.51 -28.99 -6.86
N ARG A 32 -2.91 -29.33 -5.64
CA ARG A 32 -2.76 -30.64 -5.02
C ARG A 32 -4.12 -31.15 -4.58
N GLN A 33 -4.38 -32.45 -4.78
CA GLN A 33 -5.55 -33.10 -4.20
C GLN A 33 -5.28 -33.45 -2.73
N LEU A 34 -6.21 -33.05 -1.85
CA LEU A 34 -6.25 -33.46 -0.44
C LEU A 34 -7.06 -34.75 -0.30
N PRO A 35 -7.07 -35.41 0.88
CA PRO A 35 -7.91 -36.59 1.08
C PRO A 35 -9.36 -36.32 0.70
N ASP A 36 -9.98 -37.26 -0.02
CA ASP A 36 -11.36 -37.14 -0.48
C ASP A 36 -12.31 -36.94 0.71
N LEU A 37 -13.36 -36.15 0.48
CA LEU A 37 -14.43 -35.95 1.45
C LEU A 37 -15.05 -37.31 1.80
N PRO A 38 -15.34 -37.61 3.08
CA PRO A 38 -15.88 -38.91 3.49
C PRO A 38 -17.25 -39.27 2.89
N ASP A 39 -18.00 -38.29 2.37
CA ASP A 39 -19.17 -38.57 1.55
C ASP A 39 -18.70 -39.02 0.16
N ALA A 40 -18.80 -40.32 -0.12
CA ALA A 40 -18.23 -40.94 -1.32
C ALA A 40 -18.75 -40.36 -2.65
N LEU A 41 -19.94 -39.77 -2.67
CA LEU A 41 -20.49 -39.11 -3.86
C LEU A 41 -20.10 -37.62 -3.93
N GLY A 42 -19.55 -37.07 -2.85
CA GLY A 42 -19.42 -35.64 -2.65
C GLY A 42 -20.75 -34.95 -2.40
N VAL A 43 -20.70 -33.63 -2.23
CA VAL A 43 -21.87 -32.80 -1.91
C VAL A 43 -21.82 -31.47 -2.67
N ALA A 44 -23.01 -30.99 -3.05
CA ALA A 44 -23.23 -29.67 -3.61
C ALA A 44 -23.91 -28.78 -2.55
N GLY A 45 -23.54 -27.50 -2.52
CA GLY A 45 -24.12 -26.49 -1.62
C GLY A 45 -23.79 -26.70 -0.14
N ALA A 46 -22.70 -27.40 0.19
CA ALA A 46 -22.28 -27.56 1.58
C ALA A 46 -21.73 -26.25 2.15
N PHE A 47 -21.96 -26.00 3.44
CA PHE A 47 -21.29 -24.91 4.12
C PHE A 47 -19.83 -25.25 4.35
N SER A 48 -18.91 -24.42 3.89
CA SER A 48 -17.47 -24.69 4.04
C SER A 48 -16.67 -23.46 4.41
N GLY A 49 -15.67 -23.65 5.26
CA GLY A 49 -14.79 -22.58 5.74
C GLY A 49 -13.83 -23.07 6.82
N VAL A 50 -13.22 -22.14 7.56
CA VAL A 50 -12.19 -22.46 8.55
C VAL A 50 -12.61 -22.03 9.96
N SER A 51 -12.20 -22.80 10.97
CA SER A 51 -12.18 -22.39 12.37
C SER A 51 -10.81 -22.69 12.96
N GLY A 52 -10.05 -21.65 13.32
CA GLY A 52 -8.63 -21.80 13.67
C GLY A 52 -7.82 -22.30 12.48
N GLU A 53 -7.20 -23.48 12.60
CA GLU A 53 -6.49 -24.14 11.50
C GLU A 53 -7.31 -25.26 10.85
N ALA A 54 -8.54 -25.52 11.29
CA ALA A 54 -9.33 -26.65 10.79
C ALA A 54 -10.29 -26.25 9.67
N LEU A 55 -10.26 -26.99 8.55
CA LEU A 55 -11.24 -26.90 7.47
C LEU A 55 -12.52 -27.65 7.86
N ILE A 56 -13.67 -26.99 7.74
CA ILE A 56 -15.00 -27.54 8.05
C ILE A 56 -15.80 -27.65 6.76
N VAL A 57 -16.49 -28.78 6.56
CA VAL A 57 -17.51 -29.00 5.52
C VAL A 57 -18.76 -29.54 6.20
N ALA A 58 -19.87 -28.80 6.14
CA ALA A 58 -21.10 -29.10 6.83
C ALA A 58 -22.32 -29.14 5.88
N GLY A 59 -23.10 -30.21 5.97
CA GLY A 59 -24.32 -30.38 5.19
C GLY A 59 -24.06 -30.66 3.70
N GLY A 60 -24.85 -30.04 2.83
CA GLY A 60 -24.80 -30.23 1.38
C GLY A 60 -25.80 -31.26 0.87
N ALA A 61 -25.88 -31.43 -0.45
CA ALA A 61 -26.83 -32.33 -1.10
C ALA A 61 -26.19 -33.15 -2.23
N ASN A 62 -26.69 -34.37 -2.43
CA ASN A 62 -26.27 -35.24 -3.52
C ASN A 62 -27.43 -36.09 -4.06
N PHE A 63 -27.14 -36.91 -5.07
CA PHE A 63 -28.09 -37.84 -5.67
C PHE A 63 -27.51 -39.24 -5.54
N PRO A 64 -28.04 -40.09 -4.63
CA PRO A 64 -27.56 -41.46 -4.46
C PRO A 64 -27.73 -42.30 -5.73
N GLU A 65 -28.84 -42.10 -6.42
CA GLU A 65 -29.10 -42.65 -7.75
C GLU A 65 -28.72 -41.61 -8.82
N PRO A 66 -27.95 -41.97 -9.86
CA PRO A 66 -27.57 -41.06 -10.93
C PRO A 66 -28.78 -40.35 -11.54
N LEU A 67 -28.65 -39.05 -11.83
CA LEU A 67 -29.73 -38.24 -12.41
C LEU A 67 -30.15 -38.76 -13.79
N PHE A 68 -29.19 -39.23 -14.58
CA PHE A 68 -29.40 -39.85 -15.88
C PHE A 68 -28.95 -41.31 -15.82
N LYS A 69 -29.68 -42.17 -16.51
CA LYS A 69 -29.35 -43.59 -16.64
C LYS A 69 -29.91 -44.10 -17.97
N ASP A 70 -29.11 -44.85 -18.73
CA ASP A 70 -29.50 -45.44 -20.01
C ASP A 70 -30.05 -44.42 -21.03
N GLY A 71 -29.51 -43.19 -21.05
CA GLY A 71 -29.93 -42.13 -21.97
C GLY A 71 -31.30 -41.52 -21.66
N GLN A 72 -31.79 -41.66 -20.43
CA GLN A 72 -33.03 -41.05 -19.95
C GLN A 72 -32.86 -40.46 -18.54
N VAL A 73 -33.79 -39.59 -18.12
CA VAL A 73 -33.88 -39.12 -16.73
C VAL A 73 -34.26 -40.30 -15.84
N ASN A 74 -33.46 -40.59 -14.82
CA ASN A 74 -33.70 -41.72 -13.93
C ASN A 74 -34.87 -41.41 -12.99
N PRO A 75 -35.99 -42.17 -13.05
CA PRO A 75 -37.17 -41.90 -12.23
C PRO A 75 -36.94 -42.15 -10.74
N LEU A 76 -35.88 -42.85 -10.36
CA LEU A 76 -35.46 -43.09 -8.98
C LEU A 76 -34.48 -42.02 -8.46
N ALA A 77 -33.96 -41.16 -9.34
CA ALA A 77 -33.09 -40.07 -8.93
C ALA A 77 -33.83 -39.10 -8.01
N ARG A 78 -33.41 -39.04 -6.75
CA ARG A 78 -33.91 -38.08 -5.76
C ARG A 78 -32.73 -37.35 -5.15
N LYS A 79 -32.79 -36.02 -5.13
CA LYS A 79 -31.84 -35.19 -4.41
C LYS A 79 -32.04 -35.40 -2.91
N ILE A 80 -30.97 -35.70 -2.19
CA ILE A 80 -30.97 -35.88 -0.74
C ILE A 80 -30.05 -34.86 -0.11
N TRP A 81 -30.56 -34.15 0.89
CA TRP A 81 -29.80 -33.23 1.73
C TRP A 81 -29.15 -33.98 2.88
N ARG A 82 -27.98 -33.52 3.31
CA ARG A 82 -27.18 -34.09 4.39
C ARG A 82 -27.07 -33.09 5.54
N ASP A 83 -26.84 -33.61 6.73
CA ASP A 83 -26.62 -32.86 7.97
C ASP A 83 -25.22 -33.06 8.54
N ARG A 84 -24.40 -33.95 7.97
CA ARG A 84 -23.11 -34.34 8.55
C ARG A 84 -22.12 -33.18 8.53
N ILE A 85 -21.30 -33.11 9.59
CA ILE A 85 -20.18 -32.17 9.68
C ILE A 85 -18.86 -32.95 9.63
N HIS A 86 -18.03 -32.59 8.67
CA HIS A 86 -16.71 -33.15 8.44
C HIS A 86 -15.64 -32.09 8.73
N VAL A 87 -14.59 -32.48 9.45
CA VAL A 87 -13.49 -31.58 9.82
C VAL A 87 -12.17 -32.18 9.42
N LEU A 88 -11.33 -31.38 8.77
CA LEU A 88 -9.95 -31.70 8.44
C LEU A 88 -9.03 -30.73 9.19
N ALA A 89 -8.34 -31.23 10.21
CA ALA A 89 -7.58 -30.39 11.14
C ALA A 89 -6.38 -29.68 10.50
N HIS A 90 -5.73 -30.33 9.54
CA HIS A 90 -4.63 -29.78 8.72
C HIS A 90 -4.54 -30.59 7.40
N PRO A 91 -3.83 -30.10 6.36
CA PRO A 91 -3.88 -30.71 5.02
C PRO A 91 -3.57 -32.21 4.94
N ASP A 92 -2.64 -32.68 5.77
CA ASP A 92 -2.24 -34.11 5.80
C ASP A 92 -2.98 -34.93 6.89
N ALA A 93 -4.02 -34.37 7.52
CA ALA A 93 -4.83 -35.08 8.50
C ALA A 93 -5.81 -36.07 7.84
N GLN A 94 -6.44 -36.91 8.65
CA GLN A 94 -7.64 -37.63 8.24
C GLN A 94 -8.89 -36.84 8.59
N TRP A 95 -9.91 -36.94 7.74
CA TRP A 95 -11.21 -36.37 8.00
C TRP A 95 -11.85 -36.97 9.26
N ARG A 96 -12.39 -36.10 10.11
CA ARG A 96 -13.16 -36.48 11.31
C ARG A 96 -14.63 -36.18 11.09
N LYS A 97 -15.49 -37.11 11.52
CA LYS A 97 -16.93 -36.87 11.63
C LYS A 97 -17.18 -36.16 12.96
N SER A 98 -17.59 -34.90 12.91
CA SER A 98 -17.61 -34.00 14.06
C SER A 98 -19.01 -33.49 14.39
N GLY A 99 -19.98 -34.41 14.42
CA GLY A 99 -21.38 -34.10 14.71
C GLY A 99 -22.25 -33.92 13.47
N THR A 100 -23.43 -33.32 13.67
CA THR A 100 -24.44 -33.05 12.64
C THR A 100 -25.07 -31.67 12.85
N LEU A 101 -25.50 -31.05 11.76
CA LEU A 101 -26.43 -29.93 11.79
C LEU A 101 -27.77 -30.36 12.41
N PRO A 102 -28.58 -29.43 12.95
CA PRO A 102 -29.88 -29.77 13.53
C PRO A 102 -30.87 -30.38 12.53
N ARG A 103 -30.62 -30.20 11.23
CA ARG A 103 -31.40 -30.74 10.12
C ARG A 103 -30.52 -30.86 8.88
N PRO A 104 -30.91 -31.69 7.89
CA PRO A 104 -30.29 -31.66 6.57
C PRO A 104 -30.40 -30.28 5.93
N LEU A 105 -29.29 -29.72 5.46
CA LEU A 105 -29.24 -28.32 5.00
C LEU A 105 -28.17 -28.13 3.93
N ALA A 106 -28.50 -27.39 2.87
CA ALA A 106 -27.58 -27.07 1.76
C ALA A 106 -27.97 -25.75 1.06
N TYR A 107 -27.10 -25.29 0.17
CA TYR A 107 -27.32 -24.12 -0.70
C TYR A 107 -27.53 -22.80 0.07
N GLY A 108 -26.96 -22.67 1.26
CA GLY A 108 -26.80 -21.39 1.95
C GLY A 108 -25.45 -20.75 1.65
N ALA A 109 -25.18 -19.57 2.22
CA ALA A 109 -23.88 -18.91 2.11
C ALA A 109 -22.95 -19.27 3.29
N SER A 110 -21.65 -19.27 3.03
CA SER A 110 -20.60 -19.59 3.99
C SER A 110 -19.64 -18.42 4.12
N VAL A 111 -19.32 -18.02 5.35
CA VAL A 111 -18.34 -16.95 5.61
C VAL A 111 -17.38 -17.39 6.71
N THR A 112 -16.08 -17.40 6.41
CA THR A 112 -15.04 -17.66 7.42
C THR A 112 -14.73 -16.37 8.17
N THR A 113 -14.72 -16.44 9.50
CA THR A 113 -14.34 -15.33 10.39
C THR A 113 -13.19 -15.75 11.31
N ALA A 114 -12.62 -14.81 12.04
CA ALA A 114 -11.61 -15.13 13.07
C ALA A 114 -12.13 -16.07 14.17
N LYS A 115 -13.45 -16.09 14.42
CA LYS A 115 -14.08 -16.93 15.45
C LYS A 115 -14.47 -18.33 14.94
N GLY A 116 -14.73 -18.48 13.65
CA GLY A 116 -15.23 -19.73 13.06
C GLY A 116 -15.99 -19.52 11.76
N LEU A 117 -16.63 -20.60 11.29
CA LEU A 117 -17.43 -20.64 10.05
C LEU A 117 -18.87 -20.22 10.33
N ILE A 118 -19.32 -19.12 9.73
CA ILE A 118 -20.71 -18.69 9.76
C ILE A 118 -21.47 -19.30 8.57
N CYS A 119 -22.59 -19.95 8.87
CA CYS A 119 -23.52 -20.55 7.93
C CYS A 119 -24.80 -19.70 7.87
N ILE A 120 -25.20 -19.28 6.68
CA ILE A 120 -26.28 -18.31 6.47
C ILE A 120 -27.35 -18.90 5.54
N GLY A 121 -28.58 -19.03 6.07
CA GLY A 121 -29.74 -19.49 5.32
C GLY A 121 -29.64 -20.95 4.87
N GLY A 122 -30.09 -21.22 3.64
CA GLY A 122 -30.05 -22.54 3.01
C GLY A 122 -31.43 -23.18 2.84
N SER A 123 -31.42 -24.43 2.43
CA SER A 123 -32.60 -25.17 1.99
C SER A 123 -32.53 -26.63 2.38
N ASP A 124 -33.71 -27.24 2.52
CA ASP A 124 -33.90 -28.68 2.45
C ASP A 124 -34.81 -29.04 1.26
N ALA A 125 -35.33 -30.26 1.24
CA ALA A 125 -36.22 -30.74 0.19
C ALA A 125 -37.59 -30.04 0.15
N GLN A 126 -38.00 -29.34 1.21
CA GLN A 126 -39.34 -28.78 1.36
C GLN A 126 -39.37 -27.25 1.40
N ARG A 127 -38.38 -26.60 2.01
CA ARG A 127 -38.39 -25.15 2.22
C ARG A 127 -36.99 -24.53 2.29
N HIS A 128 -36.97 -23.21 2.35
CA HIS A 128 -35.77 -22.42 2.63
C HIS A 128 -35.81 -21.90 4.07
N TYR A 129 -34.63 -21.53 4.57
CA TYR A 129 -34.41 -21.20 5.97
C TYR A 129 -33.80 -19.81 6.12
N SER A 130 -34.14 -19.14 7.21
CA SER A 130 -33.54 -17.87 7.64
C SER A 130 -32.47 -18.08 8.73
N ASP A 131 -32.25 -19.32 9.17
CA ASP A 131 -31.30 -19.67 10.23
C ASP A 131 -29.89 -19.14 9.89
N VAL A 132 -29.25 -18.52 10.88
CA VAL A 132 -27.83 -18.11 10.83
C VAL A 132 -27.15 -18.65 12.07
N PHE A 133 -25.98 -19.27 11.91
CA PHE A 133 -25.25 -19.84 13.04
C PHE A 133 -23.76 -19.90 12.75
N ILE A 134 -22.94 -19.90 13.80
CA ILE A 134 -21.50 -20.11 13.72
C ILE A 134 -21.14 -21.52 14.18
N LEU A 135 -20.23 -22.16 13.44
CA LEU A 135 -19.58 -23.42 13.78
C LEU A 135 -18.14 -23.13 14.19
N VAL A 136 -17.81 -23.49 15.43
CA VAL A 136 -16.48 -23.33 16.02
C VAL A 136 -15.90 -24.71 16.29
N TRP A 137 -14.68 -24.94 15.83
CA TRP A 137 -13.92 -26.15 16.13
C TRP A 137 -13.04 -25.91 17.36
N ALA A 138 -13.35 -26.58 18.47
CA ALA A 138 -12.60 -26.52 19.72
C ALA A 138 -12.53 -27.93 20.35
N ASP A 139 -11.38 -28.30 20.92
CA ASP A 139 -11.18 -29.55 21.66
C ASP A 139 -11.65 -30.82 20.94
N GLY A 140 -11.49 -30.86 19.61
CA GLY A 140 -11.89 -32.02 18.82
C GLY A 140 -13.40 -32.15 18.57
N LYS A 141 -14.20 -31.11 18.87
CA LYS A 141 -15.65 -31.07 18.67
C LYS A 141 -16.09 -29.79 17.96
N ILE A 142 -17.27 -29.84 17.34
CA ILE A 142 -17.92 -28.67 16.78
C ILE A 142 -18.91 -28.11 17.80
N GLU A 143 -18.74 -26.84 18.13
CA GLU A 143 -19.68 -26.05 18.90
C GLU A 143 -20.49 -25.17 17.94
N ARG A 144 -21.81 -25.16 18.13
CA ARG A 144 -22.74 -24.37 17.32
C ARG A 144 -23.35 -23.30 18.19
N THR A 145 -23.29 -22.06 17.74
CA THR A 145 -24.00 -20.93 18.37
C THR A 145 -24.90 -20.26 17.35
N ASP A 146 -26.16 -20.05 17.71
CA ASP A 146 -27.11 -19.34 16.85
C ASP A 146 -26.77 -17.85 16.82
N LEU A 147 -26.94 -17.26 15.64
CA LEU A 147 -26.82 -15.83 15.38
C LEU A 147 -28.21 -15.29 14.98
N PRO A 148 -28.42 -13.96 14.99
CA PRO A 148 -29.67 -13.36 14.51
C PRO A 148 -30.06 -13.91 13.14
N ALA A 149 -31.31 -14.35 13.01
CA ALA A 149 -31.84 -14.92 11.77
C ALA A 149 -31.98 -13.83 10.69
N LEU A 150 -31.89 -14.23 9.42
CA LEU A 150 -32.23 -13.37 8.30
C LEU A 150 -33.69 -12.89 8.40
N ALA A 151 -33.97 -11.68 7.90
CA ALA A 151 -35.32 -11.14 7.86
C ALA A 151 -36.32 -12.04 7.12
N ARG A 152 -35.83 -12.77 6.10
CA ARG A 152 -36.61 -13.69 5.26
C ARG A 152 -35.78 -14.95 4.97
N PRO A 153 -36.42 -16.12 4.79
CA PRO A 153 -35.72 -17.33 4.35
C PRO A 153 -35.00 -17.09 3.02
N CYS A 154 -33.81 -17.66 2.87
CA CYS A 154 -32.98 -17.43 1.69
C CYS A 154 -32.08 -18.62 1.41
N ALA A 155 -32.11 -19.12 0.18
CA ALA A 155 -31.15 -20.10 -0.35
C ALA A 155 -30.61 -19.63 -1.71
N ASN A 156 -29.60 -20.33 -2.24
CA ASN A 156 -28.92 -19.96 -3.49
C ASN A 156 -28.38 -18.53 -3.46
N THR A 157 -28.01 -18.04 -2.28
CA THR A 157 -27.47 -16.70 -2.04
C THR A 157 -25.94 -16.75 -1.98
N SER A 158 -25.30 -15.58 -1.91
CA SER A 158 -23.88 -15.48 -1.61
C SER A 158 -23.62 -14.38 -0.58
N ALA A 159 -22.50 -14.50 0.12
CA ALA A 159 -22.10 -13.57 1.16
C ALA A 159 -20.58 -13.38 1.17
N ALA A 160 -20.11 -12.27 1.71
CA ALA A 160 -18.69 -12.04 1.97
C ALA A 160 -18.49 -11.20 3.24
N LEU A 161 -17.37 -11.42 3.93
CA LEU A 161 -16.94 -10.62 5.07
C LEU A 161 -16.07 -9.46 4.60
N LEU A 162 -16.49 -8.24 4.89
CA LEU A 162 -15.71 -7.02 4.68
C LEU A 162 -15.44 -6.37 6.04
N GLY A 163 -14.17 -6.39 6.47
CA GLY A 163 -13.81 -5.96 7.83
C GLY A 163 -14.48 -6.85 8.88
N THR A 164 -15.38 -6.28 9.67
CA THR A 164 -16.20 -7.00 10.66
C THR A 164 -17.65 -7.23 10.20
N THR A 165 -18.03 -6.74 9.01
CA THR A 165 -19.40 -6.79 8.53
C THR A 165 -19.58 -7.86 7.46
N ILE A 166 -20.58 -8.72 7.65
CA ILE A 166 -21.03 -9.67 6.64
C ILE A 166 -22.06 -9.00 5.76
N TYR A 167 -21.89 -9.10 4.45
CA TYR A 167 -22.89 -8.72 3.47
C TYR A 167 -23.44 -9.95 2.76
N VAL A 168 -24.76 -10.02 2.60
CA VAL A 168 -25.49 -11.11 1.93
C VAL A 168 -26.30 -10.52 0.78
N ALA A 169 -26.18 -11.09 -0.42
CA ALA A 169 -26.78 -10.53 -1.63
C ALA A 169 -27.46 -11.60 -2.49
N GLY A 170 -28.70 -11.30 -2.89
CA GLY A 170 -29.51 -12.16 -3.76
C GLY A 170 -29.93 -13.48 -3.11
N GLY A 171 -30.39 -14.40 -3.94
CA GLY A 171 -30.93 -15.70 -3.53
C GLY A 171 -32.39 -15.88 -3.90
N GLN A 172 -33.02 -16.88 -3.29
CA GLN A 172 -34.39 -17.29 -3.54
C GLN A 172 -35.10 -17.51 -2.20
N GLN A 173 -36.37 -17.12 -2.09
CA GLN A 173 -37.11 -17.14 -0.82
C GLN A 173 -37.78 -18.49 -0.53
N SER A 174 -38.20 -19.23 -1.56
CA SER A 174 -38.76 -20.58 -1.45
C SER A 174 -38.34 -21.44 -2.66
N PRO A 175 -38.35 -22.79 -2.55
CA PRO A 175 -37.93 -23.67 -3.64
C PRO A 175 -38.70 -23.47 -4.96
N ASP A 176 -39.96 -23.06 -4.85
CA ASP A 176 -40.93 -22.84 -5.93
C ASP A 176 -41.08 -21.36 -6.34
N ALA A 177 -40.30 -20.45 -5.75
CA ALA A 177 -40.40 -19.03 -6.08
C ALA A 177 -40.01 -18.77 -7.53
N GLY A 178 -40.96 -18.30 -8.35
CA GLY A 178 -40.74 -17.94 -9.76
C GLY A 178 -39.87 -16.69 -10.00
N LYS A 179 -39.45 -16.01 -8.92
CA LYS A 179 -38.61 -14.81 -8.96
C LYS A 179 -37.45 -14.91 -7.97
N ALA A 180 -36.28 -14.45 -8.39
CA ALA A 180 -35.15 -14.29 -7.49
C ALA A 180 -35.34 -13.08 -6.54
N MET A 181 -34.54 -13.03 -5.49
CA MET A 181 -34.52 -11.92 -4.55
C MET A 181 -33.53 -10.83 -5.00
N ASN A 182 -33.85 -9.58 -4.67
CA ASN A 182 -32.96 -8.42 -4.80
C ASN A 182 -32.62 -7.84 -3.43
N ASN A 183 -32.35 -8.72 -2.45
CA ASN A 183 -32.00 -8.35 -1.09
C ASN A 183 -30.51 -8.03 -0.99
N PHE A 184 -30.18 -7.06 -0.14
CA PHE A 184 -28.81 -6.80 0.30
C PHE A 184 -28.84 -6.56 1.81
N TRP A 185 -28.30 -7.51 2.59
CA TRP A 185 -28.33 -7.44 4.06
C TRP A 185 -26.92 -7.31 4.62
N ALA A 186 -26.77 -6.53 5.70
CA ALA A 186 -25.53 -6.36 6.43
C ALA A 186 -25.67 -6.77 7.90
N LEU A 187 -24.65 -7.45 8.45
CA LEU A 187 -24.52 -7.81 9.87
C LEU A 187 -23.14 -7.43 10.37
N ASP A 188 -23.03 -6.44 11.25
CA ASP A 188 -21.76 -6.00 11.83
C ASP A 188 -21.43 -6.79 13.11
N LEU A 189 -20.45 -7.67 13.02
CA LEU A 189 -20.04 -8.56 14.11
C LEU A 189 -19.19 -7.85 15.19
N SER A 190 -18.88 -6.56 15.02
CA SER A 190 -18.17 -5.78 16.03
C SER A 190 -19.08 -5.32 17.18
N GLN A 191 -20.40 -5.38 16.98
CA GLN A 191 -21.40 -4.99 17.97
C GLN A 191 -21.64 -6.12 18.98
N ASP A 192 -21.95 -5.76 20.23
CA ASP A 192 -22.23 -6.73 21.29
C ASP A 192 -23.50 -7.56 21.02
N ASP A 193 -24.52 -6.93 20.41
CA ASP A 193 -25.76 -7.56 19.94
C ASP A 193 -25.97 -7.22 18.45
N PRO A 194 -25.34 -7.99 17.53
CA PRO A 194 -25.38 -7.68 16.11
C PRO A 194 -26.81 -7.85 15.57
N GLN A 195 -27.25 -6.96 14.68
CA GLN A 195 -28.58 -7.02 14.07
C GLN A 195 -28.48 -6.90 12.55
N TRP A 196 -29.32 -7.64 11.82
CA TRP A 196 -29.38 -7.53 10.37
C TRP A 196 -30.02 -6.22 9.95
N VAL A 197 -29.37 -5.51 9.02
CA VAL A 197 -29.90 -4.31 8.39
C VAL A 197 -30.10 -4.58 6.90
N GLU A 198 -31.29 -4.28 6.38
CA GLU A 198 -31.56 -4.30 4.94
C GLU A 198 -31.13 -2.99 4.31
N LEU A 199 -30.26 -3.11 3.32
CA LEU A 199 -29.64 -2.01 2.60
C LEU A 199 -30.26 -1.85 1.21
N GLU A 200 -30.00 -0.71 0.57
CA GLU A 200 -30.37 -0.52 -0.82
C GLU A 200 -29.59 -1.52 -1.71
N PRO A 201 -30.29 -2.32 -2.52
CA PRO A 201 -29.63 -3.35 -3.33
C PRO A 201 -28.84 -2.75 -4.50
N TRP A 202 -28.09 -3.59 -5.19
CA TRP A 202 -27.35 -3.17 -6.38
C TRP A 202 -28.33 -2.68 -7.47
N PRO A 203 -27.92 -1.72 -8.31
CA PRO A 203 -28.76 -1.16 -9.37
C PRO A 203 -28.79 -2.09 -10.61
N GLY A 204 -29.23 -3.33 -10.40
CA GLY A 204 -29.31 -4.36 -11.43
C GLY A 204 -30.43 -5.37 -11.16
N PRO A 205 -30.57 -6.41 -11.98
CA PRO A 205 -31.62 -7.42 -11.81
C PRO A 205 -31.41 -8.25 -10.54
N GLU A 206 -32.53 -8.73 -9.99
CA GLU A 206 -32.57 -9.79 -8.99
C GLU A 206 -31.84 -11.05 -9.47
N ARG A 207 -31.21 -11.79 -8.56
CA ARG A 207 -30.40 -12.95 -8.95
C ARG A 207 -30.30 -14.05 -7.91
N ILE A 208 -30.27 -15.29 -8.38
CA ILE A 208 -29.82 -16.46 -7.62
C ILE A 208 -28.40 -16.83 -8.02
N LEU A 209 -27.72 -17.57 -7.16
CA LEU A 209 -26.39 -18.13 -7.36
C LEU A 209 -25.34 -17.08 -7.81
N PRO A 210 -25.33 -15.85 -7.27
CA PRO A 210 -24.28 -14.89 -7.58
C PRO A 210 -22.97 -15.29 -6.92
N VAL A 211 -21.88 -14.64 -7.32
CA VAL A 211 -20.59 -14.76 -6.67
C VAL A 211 -20.32 -13.47 -5.89
N ALA A 212 -20.20 -13.56 -4.56
CA ALA A 212 -19.80 -12.45 -3.72
C ALA A 212 -18.30 -12.48 -3.43
N ALA A 213 -17.70 -11.31 -3.23
CA ALA A 213 -16.34 -11.17 -2.73
C ALA A 213 -16.18 -9.90 -1.89
N ALA A 214 -15.10 -9.82 -1.13
CA ALA A 214 -14.68 -8.60 -0.45
C ALA A 214 -13.20 -8.36 -0.75
N GLN A 215 -12.86 -7.14 -1.16
CA GLN A 215 -11.50 -6.71 -1.45
C GLN A 215 -11.41 -5.19 -1.39
N ASP A 216 -10.26 -4.64 -1.03
CA ASP A 216 -10.01 -3.18 -1.11
C ASP A 216 -11.13 -2.32 -0.49
N GLY A 217 -11.54 -2.66 0.74
CA GLY A 217 -12.57 -1.92 1.46
C GLY A 217 -13.98 -1.99 0.86
N SER A 218 -14.22 -2.85 -0.13
CA SER A 218 -15.48 -2.93 -0.87
C SER A 218 -16.04 -4.35 -0.95
N PHE A 219 -17.36 -4.46 -1.07
CA PHE A 219 -18.08 -5.69 -1.39
C PHE A 219 -18.31 -5.75 -2.91
N PHE A 220 -18.21 -6.94 -3.49
CA PHE A 220 -18.40 -7.18 -4.92
C PHE A 220 -19.44 -8.26 -5.15
N LEU A 221 -20.27 -8.05 -6.17
CA LEU A 221 -21.28 -8.98 -6.61
C LEU A 221 -21.13 -9.22 -8.12
N PHE A 222 -20.90 -10.47 -8.51
CA PHE A 222 -20.69 -10.86 -9.89
C PHE A 222 -21.71 -11.90 -10.34
N SER A 223 -22.15 -11.79 -11.60
CA SER A 223 -22.91 -12.82 -12.30
C SER A 223 -24.16 -13.30 -11.54
N GLY A 224 -24.58 -14.55 -11.73
CA GLY A 224 -25.81 -15.14 -11.21
C GLY A 224 -26.88 -15.32 -12.30
N CYS A 225 -28.06 -15.80 -11.91
CA CYS A 225 -29.20 -15.96 -12.80
C CYS A 225 -30.40 -15.18 -12.31
N LYS A 226 -31.06 -14.47 -13.23
CA LYS A 226 -32.44 -14.03 -13.04
C LYS A 226 -33.38 -15.20 -13.35
N LEU A 227 -34.47 -15.32 -12.59
CA LEU A 227 -35.53 -16.29 -12.84
C LEU A 227 -36.64 -15.63 -13.65
N LEU A 228 -37.02 -16.26 -14.76
CA LEU A 228 -38.13 -15.87 -15.62
C LEU A 228 -39.18 -16.97 -15.53
N THR A 229 -40.42 -16.63 -15.21
CA THR A 229 -41.53 -17.59 -15.22
C THR A 229 -42.33 -17.38 -16.49
N ASP A 230 -42.48 -18.42 -17.32
CA ASP A 230 -43.29 -18.38 -18.54
C ASP A 230 -44.80 -18.43 -18.23
N GLU A 231 -45.64 -18.26 -19.26
CA GLU A 231 -47.12 -18.30 -19.12
C GLU A 231 -47.65 -19.65 -18.62
N ASN A 232 -46.87 -20.72 -18.75
CA ASN A 232 -47.19 -22.07 -18.30
C ASN A 232 -46.68 -22.36 -16.87
N GLY A 233 -46.01 -21.40 -16.23
CA GLY A 233 -45.43 -21.55 -14.89
C GLY A 233 -44.05 -22.22 -14.86
N ASN A 234 -43.40 -22.46 -16.01
CA ASN A 234 -42.04 -22.98 -16.05
C ASN A 234 -41.03 -21.88 -15.74
N ILE A 235 -40.01 -22.21 -14.96
CA ILE A 235 -38.95 -21.28 -14.59
C ILE A 235 -37.75 -21.47 -15.53
N GLU A 236 -37.46 -20.46 -16.33
CA GLU A 236 -36.25 -20.33 -17.13
C GLU A 236 -35.21 -19.46 -16.40
N ARG A 237 -33.92 -19.74 -16.64
CA ARG A 237 -32.80 -18.98 -16.08
C ARG A 237 -32.19 -18.08 -17.13
N GLN A 238 -32.23 -16.78 -16.89
CA GLN A 238 -31.45 -15.81 -17.64
C GLN A 238 -30.09 -15.62 -16.96
N TYR A 239 -29.01 -16.02 -17.64
CA TYR A 239 -27.64 -15.92 -17.14
C TYR A 239 -27.15 -14.48 -17.22
N LEU A 240 -26.56 -13.98 -16.13
CA LEU A 240 -26.08 -12.61 -16.01
C LEU A 240 -24.55 -12.62 -15.99
N ALA A 241 -23.94 -11.68 -16.72
CA ALA A 241 -22.51 -11.42 -16.70
C ALA A 241 -22.15 -10.10 -16.00
N ASP A 242 -23.14 -9.34 -15.52
CA ASP A 242 -22.90 -8.04 -14.91
C ASP A 242 -22.18 -8.15 -13.55
N GLY A 243 -21.47 -7.08 -13.20
CA GLY A 243 -20.78 -6.94 -11.93
C GLY A 243 -21.07 -5.61 -11.26
N TYR A 244 -21.10 -5.60 -9.93
CA TYR A 244 -21.29 -4.40 -9.11
C TYR A 244 -20.33 -4.37 -7.91
N ARG A 245 -19.87 -3.17 -7.56
CA ARG A 245 -19.06 -2.88 -6.39
C ARG A 245 -19.85 -1.99 -5.43
N PHE A 246 -19.97 -2.40 -4.17
CA PHE A 246 -20.47 -1.59 -3.07
C PHE A 246 -19.32 -1.11 -2.21
N THR A 247 -19.17 0.21 -2.08
CA THR A 247 -18.17 0.82 -1.20
C THR A 247 -18.89 1.49 -0.03
N PRO A 248 -18.70 1.02 1.22
CA PRO A 248 -19.20 1.70 2.41
C PRO A 248 -18.68 3.14 2.47
N GLY A 249 -19.50 4.06 2.98
CA GLY A 249 -19.19 5.48 3.15
C GLY A 249 -19.04 5.87 4.62
N ASP A 250 -19.05 7.18 4.88
CA ASP A 250 -18.82 7.76 6.22
C ASP A 250 -19.90 7.39 7.25
N GLY A 251 -21.08 6.94 6.81
CA GLY A 251 -22.14 6.39 7.66
C GLY A 251 -21.88 4.95 8.13
N GLY A 252 -20.68 4.40 7.86
CA GLY A 252 -20.27 3.06 8.24
C GLY A 252 -20.78 1.98 7.27
N ALA A 253 -20.78 0.73 7.73
CA ALA A 253 -21.10 -0.45 6.93
C ALA A 253 -22.55 -0.50 6.39
N VAL A 254 -23.42 0.38 6.87
CA VAL A 254 -24.84 0.43 6.50
C VAL A 254 -25.20 1.56 5.53
N ALA A 255 -24.23 2.40 5.17
CA ALA A 255 -24.42 3.47 4.20
C ALA A 255 -23.27 3.40 3.19
N GLY A 256 -23.58 3.19 1.91
CA GLY A 256 -22.56 3.06 0.88
C GLY A 256 -23.09 3.35 -0.51
N ARG A 257 -22.21 3.23 -1.51
CA ARG A 257 -22.54 3.53 -2.91
C ARG A 257 -22.22 2.33 -3.79
N TRP A 258 -23.18 1.98 -4.63
CA TRP A 258 -22.98 1.00 -5.69
C TRP A 258 -22.37 1.66 -6.93
N LYS A 259 -21.46 0.95 -7.60
CA LYS A 259 -20.92 1.29 -8.91
C LYS A 259 -20.95 0.04 -9.79
N LYS A 260 -21.49 0.15 -11.01
CA LYS A 260 -21.33 -0.92 -12.02
C LYS A 260 -19.85 -1.03 -12.40
N ILE A 261 -19.35 -2.25 -12.50
CA ILE A 261 -17.97 -2.56 -12.89
C ILE A 261 -17.96 -3.35 -14.19
N ALA A 262 -16.78 -3.68 -14.70
CA ALA A 262 -16.64 -4.48 -15.91
C ALA A 262 -17.39 -5.82 -15.80
N ASP A 263 -18.21 -6.11 -16.80
CA ASP A 263 -18.95 -7.36 -16.90
C ASP A 263 -17.95 -8.54 -16.99
N VAL A 264 -18.28 -9.64 -16.32
CA VAL A 264 -17.51 -10.89 -16.38
C VAL A 264 -17.45 -11.36 -17.84
N PRO A 265 -16.29 -11.85 -18.35
CA PRO A 265 -16.15 -12.27 -19.76
C PRO A 265 -17.19 -13.31 -20.21
N ALA A 266 -17.65 -14.15 -19.29
CA ALA A 266 -18.79 -15.05 -19.46
C ALA A 266 -19.51 -15.21 -18.10
N PRO A 267 -20.82 -15.55 -18.07
CA PRO A 267 -21.51 -15.86 -16.82
C PRO A 267 -20.77 -16.94 -16.02
N VAL A 268 -20.70 -16.78 -14.70
CA VAL A 268 -20.01 -17.71 -13.78
C VAL A 268 -20.97 -18.14 -12.69
N VAL A 269 -22.15 -18.57 -13.11
CA VAL A 269 -23.28 -18.84 -12.22
C VAL A 269 -22.91 -19.99 -11.29
N ALA A 270 -23.24 -19.82 -10.01
CA ALA A 270 -22.96 -20.79 -8.97
C ALA A 270 -21.48 -21.16 -8.83
N ALA A 271 -20.55 -20.34 -9.33
CA ALA A 271 -19.13 -20.58 -9.07
C ALA A 271 -18.86 -20.58 -7.55
N PRO A 272 -17.79 -21.25 -7.08
CA PRO A 272 -17.43 -21.33 -5.69
C PRO A 272 -17.38 -19.94 -5.04
N THR A 273 -18.10 -19.77 -3.93
CA THR A 273 -18.31 -18.46 -3.32
C THR A 273 -18.26 -18.55 -1.78
N PRO A 274 -17.70 -17.58 -1.05
CA PRO A 274 -17.14 -16.29 -1.50
C PRO A 274 -15.93 -16.46 -2.43
N ALA A 275 -15.78 -15.59 -3.43
CA ALA A 275 -14.59 -15.56 -4.28
C ALA A 275 -13.38 -15.07 -3.47
N VAL A 276 -12.17 -15.49 -3.90
CA VAL A 276 -10.96 -15.31 -3.09
C VAL A 276 -10.21 -14.05 -3.48
N SER A 277 -9.91 -13.19 -2.51
CA SER A 277 -8.99 -12.08 -2.70
C SER A 277 -7.54 -12.55 -2.87
N ALA A 278 -6.85 -12.05 -3.89
CA ALA A 278 -5.44 -12.26 -4.14
C ALA A 278 -4.69 -10.91 -4.12
N GLY A 279 -3.58 -10.86 -3.38
CA GLY A 279 -2.83 -9.62 -3.17
C GLY A 279 -3.71 -8.49 -2.62
N GLN A 280 -3.42 -7.25 -3.04
CA GLN A 280 -4.16 -6.06 -2.64
C GLN A 280 -5.31 -5.69 -3.59
N SER A 281 -5.34 -6.23 -4.80
CA SER A 281 -6.19 -5.69 -5.88
C SER A 281 -6.82 -6.73 -6.80
N HIS A 282 -6.65 -8.04 -6.57
CA HIS A 282 -7.31 -9.07 -7.39
C HIS A 282 -8.37 -9.85 -6.64
N ILE A 283 -9.40 -10.28 -7.37
CA ILE A 283 -10.43 -11.21 -6.92
C ILE A 283 -10.45 -12.39 -7.88
N LEU A 284 -10.31 -13.60 -7.37
CA LEU A 284 -10.28 -14.84 -8.14
C LEU A 284 -11.63 -15.56 -8.08
N LEU A 285 -12.18 -15.86 -9.25
CA LEU A 285 -13.39 -16.64 -9.45
C LEU A 285 -13.00 -17.98 -10.08
N PHE A 286 -13.57 -19.06 -9.58
CA PHE A 286 -13.11 -20.43 -9.84
C PHE A 286 -14.16 -21.24 -10.62
N GLY A 287 -14.10 -21.25 -11.94
CA GLY A 287 -15.08 -21.95 -12.77
C GLY A 287 -16.45 -21.26 -12.76
N GLY A 288 -17.52 -22.06 -12.74
CA GLY A 288 -18.90 -21.58 -12.86
C GLY A 288 -19.63 -22.17 -14.06
N ASP A 289 -20.95 -21.97 -14.10
CA ASP A 289 -21.78 -22.34 -15.24
C ASP A 289 -21.94 -21.13 -16.19
N HIS A 290 -21.45 -21.29 -17.42
CA HIS A 290 -21.51 -20.30 -18.50
C HIS A 290 -22.88 -20.27 -19.21
N GLY A 291 -23.73 -21.26 -18.98
CA GLY A 291 -25.04 -21.35 -19.62
C GLY A 291 -25.06 -21.95 -21.03
N GLU A 292 -23.89 -22.22 -21.64
CA GLU A 292 -23.75 -22.71 -23.02
C GLU A 292 -24.53 -24.01 -23.30
N TYR A 293 -24.58 -24.92 -22.34
CA TYR A 293 -25.19 -26.25 -22.50
C TYR A 293 -26.60 -26.37 -21.92
N THR A 294 -27.15 -25.28 -21.39
CA THR A 294 -28.40 -25.30 -20.61
C THR A 294 -29.60 -25.87 -21.37
N THR A 295 -29.77 -25.46 -22.62
CA THR A 295 -30.84 -25.92 -23.52
C THR A 295 -30.62 -27.35 -24.04
N ARG A 296 -29.41 -27.89 -23.90
CA ARG A 296 -28.99 -29.21 -24.37
C ARG A 296 -28.71 -30.20 -23.24
N ASN A 297 -29.03 -29.85 -21.99
CA ASN A 297 -28.81 -30.73 -20.84
C ASN A 297 -29.48 -32.11 -20.99
N LEU A 298 -30.70 -32.14 -21.54
CA LEU A 298 -31.44 -33.39 -21.82
C LEU A 298 -30.91 -34.13 -23.06
N GLU A 299 -30.17 -33.46 -23.96
CA GLU A 299 -29.52 -34.12 -25.10
C GLU A 299 -28.18 -34.73 -24.66
N LEU A 300 -27.40 -33.97 -23.88
CA LEU A 300 -26.04 -34.32 -23.50
C LEU A 300 -25.99 -35.32 -22.33
N MET A 301 -26.89 -35.20 -21.35
CA MET A 301 -27.00 -36.09 -20.19
C MET A 301 -25.63 -36.44 -19.57
N ASP A 302 -25.26 -37.73 -19.53
CA ASP A 302 -23.97 -38.22 -18.99
C ASP A 302 -22.75 -37.76 -19.83
N GLY A 303 -22.97 -37.41 -21.10
CA GLY A 303 -21.99 -36.84 -22.01
C GLY A 303 -21.80 -35.32 -21.86
N HIS A 304 -22.45 -34.66 -20.89
CA HIS A 304 -22.23 -33.25 -20.61
C HIS A 304 -20.75 -32.98 -20.28
N PRO A 305 -20.09 -31.98 -20.91
CA PRO A 305 -18.65 -31.72 -20.76
C PRO A 305 -18.22 -31.16 -19.39
N GLY A 306 -19.14 -31.12 -18.42
CA GLY A 306 -18.96 -30.44 -17.14
C GLY A 306 -19.05 -28.92 -17.17
N PHE A 307 -18.72 -28.29 -16.05
CA PHE A 307 -18.66 -26.84 -15.89
C PHE A 307 -17.27 -26.28 -16.18
N SER A 308 -17.17 -24.96 -16.28
CA SER A 308 -15.92 -24.27 -16.56
C SER A 308 -14.84 -24.60 -15.53
N THR A 309 -13.62 -24.81 -16.01
CA THR A 309 -12.41 -24.90 -15.16
C THR A 309 -11.70 -23.57 -15.05
N ASP A 310 -12.13 -22.51 -15.75
CA ASP A 310 -11.36 -21.28 -15.86
C ASP A 310 -11.24 -20.55 -14.52
N ILE A 311 -10.04 -20.05 -14.23
CA ILE A 311 -9.80 -19.16 -13.10
C ILE A 311 -9.73 -17.74 -13.65
N LEU A 312 -10.78 -16.97 -13.39
CA LEU A 312 -10.87 -15.57 -13.80
C LEU A 312 -10.39 -14.68 -12.66
N ALA A 313 -9.52 -13.72 -12.97
CA ALA A 313 -9.05 -12.70 -12.05
C ALA A 313 -9.63 -11.35 -12.47
N TYR A 314 -10.33 -10.71 -11.55
CA TYR A 314 -10.78 -9.32 -11.67
C TYR A 314 -9.83 -8.40 -10.93
N HIS A 315 -9.38 -7.34 -11.58
CA HIS A 315 -8.50 -6.33 -10.98
C HIS A 315 -9.29 -5.08 -10.56
N THR A 316 -9.30 -4.78 -9.25
CA THR A 316 -10.18 -3.76 -8.65
C THR A 316 -9.82 -2.32 -9.01
N ILE A 317 -8.57 -2.07 -9.42
CA ILE A 317 -8.08 -0.73 -9.79
C ILE A 317 -8.30 -0.45 -11.29
N THR A 318 -7.88 -1.37 -12.17
CA THR A 318 -7.99 -1.18 -13.62
C THR A 318 -9.38 -1.49 -14.17
N ASP A 319 -10.22 -2.16 -13.36
CA ASP A 319 -11.56 -2.61 -13.75
C ASP A 319 -11.51 -3.54 -14.97
N THR A 320 -10.64 -4.55 -14.90
CA THR A 320 -10.36 -5.48 -16.01
C THR A 320 -10.38 -6.92 -15.55
N TRP A 321 -10.65 -7.81 -16.50
CA TRP A 321 -10.65 -9.26 -16.31
C TRP A 321 -9.50 -9.91 -17.07
N THR A 322 -8.97 -11.00 -16.52
CA THR A 322 -7.97 -11.83 -17.18
C THR A 322 -8.08 -13.26 -16.71
N LYS A 323 -7.79 -14.22 -17.60
CA LYS A 323 -7.77 -15.65 -17.27
C LYS A 323 -6.37 -16.01 -16.75
N MET A 324 -6.30 -16.48 -15.51
CA MET A 324 -5.04 -16.69 -14.78
C MET A 324 -4.71 -18.16 -14.50
N GLY A 325 -5.52 -19.09 -15.02
CA GLY A 325 -5.28 -20.52 -14.91
C GLY A 325 -6.54 -21.34 -15.05
N THR A 326 -6.44 -22.60 -14.63
CA THR A 326 -7.55 -23.56 -14.64
C THR A 326 -7.57 -24.39 -13.36
N LEU A 327 -8.77 -24.80 -12.94
CA LEU A 327 -9.02 -25.79 -11.91
C LEU A 327 -8.76 -27.21 -12.45
N PRO A 328 -8.42 -28.18 -11.57
CA PRO A 328 -8.37 -29.59 -11.95
C PRO A 328 -9.72 -30.15 -12.44
N ALA A 329 -10.83 -29.61 -11.95
CA ALA A 329 -12.19 -29.90 -12.39
C ALA A 329 -13.08 -28.66 -12.21
N GLY A 330 -14.10 -28.48 -13.06
CA GLY A 330 -15.04 -27.38 -12.91
C GLY A 330 -16.03 -27.68 -11.79
N HIS A 331 -16.14 -26.80 -10.80
CA HIS A 331 -17.06 -26.96 -9.67
C HIS A 331 -18.08 -25.83 -9.64
N VAL A 332 -19.33 -26.17 -9.39
CA VAL A 332 -20.39 -25.22 -9.05
C VAL A 332 -21.04 -25.60 -7.73
N THR A 333 -21.74 -24.64 -7.12
CA THR A 333 -22.39 -24.75 -5.80
C THR A 333 -21.42 -25.21 -4.73
N ALA A 334 -20.22 -24.63 -4.70
CA ALA A 334 -19.19 -24.89 -3.71
C ALA A 334 -18.81 -23.60 -2.98
N ALA A 335 -17.94 -23.70 -1.98
CA ALA A 335 -17.24 -22.54 -1.43
C ALA A 335 -15.78 -22.55 -1.89
N ALA A 336 -15.21 -21.37 -2.16
CA ALA A 336 -13.76 -21.23 -2.23
C ALA A 336 -13.24 -20.80 -0.86
N VAL A 337 -12.55 -21.71 -0.18
CA VAL A 337 -12.13 -21.52 1.21
C VAL A 337 -10.67 -21.08 1.25
N ARG A 338 -10.41 -19.90 1.82
CA ARG A 338 -9.03 -19.50 2.14
C ARG A 338 -8.57 -20.23 3.40
N TRP A 339 -7.54 -21.05 3.27
CA TRP A 339 -6.97 -21.85 4.35
C TRP A 339 -5.48 -21.57 4.48
N GLY A 340 -5.12 -20.62 5.35
CA GLY A 340 -3.75 -20.11 5.43
C GLY A 340 -3.31 -19.43 4.13
N ASP A 341 -2.25 -19.94 3.52
CA ASP A 341 -1.70 -19.51 2.22
C ASP A 341 -2.36 -20.20 1.02
N LYS A 342 -3.34 -21.09 1.27
CA LYS A 342 -3.98 -21.94 0.25
C LYS A 342 -5.40 -21.52 -0.04
N VAL A 343 -5.86 -21.90 -1.23
CA VAL A 343 -7.27 -21.89 -1.60
C VAL A 343 -7.76 -23.33 -1.72
N VAL A 344 -8.85 -23.67 -1.04
CA VAL A 344 -9.44 -25.01 -1.07
C VAL A 344 -10.82 -24.97 -1.72
N ILE A 345 -11.04 -25.88 -2.66
CA ILE A 345 -12.36 -26.24 -3.21
C ILE A 345 -12.71 -27.61 -2.62
N PRO A 346 -13.57 -27.67 -1.57
CA PRO A 346 -13.73 -28.88 -0.77
C PRO A 346 -14.66 -29.94 -1.39
N SER A 347 -15.59 -29.54 -2.26
CA SER A 347 -16.48 -30.44 -3.00
C SER A 347 -17.22 -29.60 -4.05
N GLY A 348 -18.32 -30.11 -4.61
CA GLY A 348 -19.19 -29.38 -5.52
C GLY A 348 -19.81 -30.28 -6.59
N GLU A 349 -20.62 -29.67 -7.44
CA GLU A 349 -21.20 -30.30 -8.61
C GLU A 349 -20.29 -30.07 -9.82
N ILE A 350 -19.95 -31.14 -10.55
CA ILE A 350 -18.99 -31.09 -11.68
C ILE A 350 -19.67 -31.17 -13.05
N ARG A 351 -20.90 -31.67 -13.08
CA ARG A 351 -21.85 -31.66 -14.20
C ARG A 351 -23.27 -31.84 -13.63
N PRO A 352 -24.33 -31.49 -14.37
CA PRO A 352 -25.70 -31.61 -13.87
C PRO A 352 -25.97 -33.00 -13.27
N GLY A 353 -26.36 -33.04 -11.99
CA GLY A 353 -26.67 -34.30 -11.32
C GLY A 353 -25.47 -35.09 -10.77
N THR A 354 -24.23 -34.64 -10.97
CA THR A 354 -23.02 -35.38 -10.53
C THR A 354 -22.12 -34.53 -9.63
N ARG A 355 -21.82 -35.04 -8.43
CA ARG A 355 -20.99 -34.39 -7.42
C ARG A 355 -19.63 -35.06 -7.36
N SER A 356 -18.66 -34.38 -6.74
CA SER A 356 -17.31 -34.88 -6.58
C SER A 356 -16.90 -34.91 -5.10
N PRO A 357 -16.40 -36.05 -4.58
CA PRO A 357 -15.81 -36.10 -3.25
C PRO A 357 -14.41 -35.49 -3.21
N LYS A 358 -13.82 -35.17 -4.38
CA LYS A 358 -12.44 -34.68 -4.46
C LYS A 358 -12.31 -33.30 -3.86
N VAL A 359 -11.27 -33.12 -3.06
CA VAL A 359 -10.90 -31.88 -2.38
C VAL A 359 -9.64 -31.34 -3.04
N PHE A 360 -9.68 -30.13 -3.60
CA PHE A 360 -8.52 -29.52 -4.26
C PHE A 360 -7.97 -28.35 -3.45
N SER A 361 -6.65 -28.30 -3.27
CA SER A 361 -5.93 -27.22 -2.61
C SER A 361 -4.94 -26.59 -3.58
N GLY A 362 -5.08 -25.29 -3.83
CA GLY A 362 -4.18 -24.49 -4.65
C GLY A 362 -3.26 -23.61 -3.80
N THR A 363 -1.97 -23.57 -4.12
CA THR A 363 -1.00 -22.63 -3.56
C THR A 363 -0.52 -21.67 -4.63
N PHE A 364 -0.43 -20.38 -4.31
CA PHE A 364 0.05 -19.36 -5.25
C PHE A 364 1.50 -19.64 -5.66
N ASP A 365 1.72 -19.75 -6.96
CA ASP A 365 3.07 -19.81 -7.51
C ASP A 365 3.67 -18.40 -7.49
N GLN A 366 4.89 -18.28 -6.98
CA GLN A 366 5.60 -17.01 -7.05
C GLN A 366 6.26 -16.93 -8.42
N ILE A 367 5.58 -16.30 -9.38
CA ILE A 367 6.19 -15.90 -10.65
C ILE A 367 7.31 -14.89 -10.31
N ARG A 368 8.53 -15.40 -10.14
CA ARG A 368 9.73 -14.59 -9.96
C ARG A 368 10.32 -14.30 -11.33
N SER A 369 10.31 -13.04 -11.72
CA SER A 369 11.18 -12.57 -12.79
C SER A 369 12.57 -12.30 -12.20
N SER A 370 13.60 -12.91 -12.77
CA SER A 370 14.99 -12.67 -12.36
C SER A 370 15.61 -11.58 -13.21
N PHE A 371 16.58 -10.85 -12.64
CA PHE A 371 17.38 -9.90 -13.40
C PHE A 371 18.46 -10.64 -14.21
N SER A 372 18.81 -10.09 -15.37
CA SER A 372 19.93 -10.62 -16.16
C SER A 372 21.24 -10.21 -15.51
N TYR A 373 22.30 -10.98 -15.79
CA TYR A 373 23.66 -10.59 -15.44
C TYR A 373 24.03 -9.17 -15.89
N VAL A 374 23.52 -8.73 -17.05
CA VAL A 374 23.77 -7.36 -17.56
C VAL A 374 23.14 -6.30 -16.66
N ASP A 375 21.95 -6.56 -16.10
CA ASP A 375 21.30 -5.63 -15.18
C ASP A 375 22.09 -5.48 -13.88
N TYR A 376 22.57 -6.61 -13.33
CA TYR A 376 23.44 -6.60 -12.17
C TYR A 376 24.77 -5.89 -12.45
N LEU A 377 25.32 -6.02 -13.66
CA LEU A 377 26.52 -5.30 -14.08
C LEU A 377 26.28 -3.78 -14.10
N THR A 378 25.19 -3.32 -14.71
CA THR A 378 24.83 -1.89 -14.76
C THR A 378 24.63 -1.32 -13.35
N TRP A 379 23.96 -2.06 -12.48
CA TRP A 379 23.80 -1.70 -11.07
C TRP A 379 25.16 -1.68 -10.32
N GLY A 380 26.03 -2.66 -10.55
CA GLY A 380 27.37 -2.70 -9.98
C GLY A 380 28.24 -1.51 -10.40
N ILE A 381 28.17 -1.09 -11.67
CA ILE A 381 28.84 0.12 -12.16
C ILE A 381 28.37 1.36 -11.40
N TYR A 382 27.06 1.48 -11.16
CA TYR A 382 26.51 2.58 -10.36
C TYR A 382 27.11 2.61 -8.95
N LEU A 383 27.16 1.48 -8.24
CA LEU A 383 27.74 1.40 -6.90
C LEU A 383 29.23 1.80 -6.90
N ILE A 384 29.99 1.37 -7.91
CA ILE A 384 31.40 1.73 -8.07
C ILE A 384 31.56 3.24 -8.28
N VAL A 385 30.72 3.86 -9.11
CA VAL A 385 30.74 5.31 -9.36
C VAL A 385 30.51 6.08 -8.06
N ILE A 386 29.50 5.71 -7.27
CA ILE A 386 29.20 6.34 -5.97
C ILE A 386 30.38 6.20 -5.00
N LEU A 387 30.98 5.00 -4.92
CA LEU A 387 32.14 4.77 -4.05
C LEU A 387 33.37 5.60 -4.49
N CYS A 388 33.64 5.67 -5.80
CA CYS A 388 34.72 6.47 -6.36
C CYS A 388 34.56 7.96 -6.04
N ILE A 389 33.33 8.48 -6.02
CA ILE A 389 33.04 9.86 -5.61
C ILE A 389 33.35 10.07 -4.14
N GLY A 390 32.94 9.15 -3.27
CA GLY A 390 33.30 9.16 -1.85
C GLY A 390 34.82 9.21 -1.64
N ILE A 391 35.57 8.36 -2.35
CA ILE A 391 37.05 8.34 -2.33
C ILE A 391 37.66 9.63 -2.87
N TYR A 392 37.09 10.20 -3.93
CA TYR A 392 37.59 11.45 -4.51
C TYR A 392 37.47 12.61 -3.52
N PHE A 393 36.30 12.77 -2.90
CA PHE A 393 36.04 13.86 -1.96
C PHE A 393 36.71 13.66 -0.61
N SER A 394 36.94 12.41 -0.17
CA SER A 394 37.70 12.15 1.06
C SER A 394 39.12 12.74 1.05
N LYS A 395 39.70 12.96 -0.14
CA LYS A 395 41.02 13.61 -0.29
C LYS A 395 40.99 15.13 -0.04
N ARG A 396 39.80 15.74 -0.05
CA ARG A 396 39.60 17.18 0.16
C ARG A 396 39.18 17.51 1.59
N GLU A 397 39.04 16.49 2.44
CA GLU A 397 38.60 16.56 3.83
C GLU A 397 39.80 16.73 4.78
N LYS A 398 40.02 17.94 5.30
CA LYS A 398 41.15 18.24 6.20
C LYS A 398 40.74 18.48 7.66
N GLY A 399 39.46 18.75 7.92
CA GLY A 399 38.96 19.09 9.26
C GLY A 399 37.44 18.99 9.37
N THR A 400 36.89 19.40 10.51
CA THR A 400 35.42 19.37 10.73
C THR A 400 34.64 20.32 9.81
N ASP A 401 35.23 21.45 9.43
CA ASP A 401 34.60 22.41 8.51
C ASP A 401 34.40 21.83 7.11
N ASP A 402 35.36 21.03 6.64
CA ASP A 402 35.20 20.24 5.42
C ASP A 402 34.12 19.17 5.61
N PHE A 403 34.18 18.42 6.70
CA PHE A 403 33.31 17.25 6.88
C PHE A 403 31.84 17.62 7.06
N PHE A 404 31.56 18.73 7.74
CA PHE A 404 30.21 19.22 8.01
C PHE A 404 29.70 20.24 7.00
N PHE A 405 30.56 21.06 6.39
CA PHE A 405 30.13 22.17 5.53
C PHE A 405 30.80 22.18 4.14
N GLY A 406 31.62 21.19 3.82
CA GLY A 406 32.37 21.12 2.56
C GLY A 406 33.32 22.30 2.39
N GLY A 407 33.81 22.90 3.48
CA GLY A 407 34.62 24.13 3.42
C GLY A 407 33.88 25.31 2.79
N ARG A 408 32.54 25.30 2.85
CA ARG A 408 31.64 26.30 2.25
C ARG A 408 31.86 26.56 0.75
N ARG A 409 32.36 25.55 0.02
CA ARG A 409 32.73 25.68 -1.41
C ARG A 409 31.71 25.12 -2.39
N VAL A 410 30.60 24.56 -1.89
CA VAL A 410 29.60 23.90 -2.72
C VAL A 410 28.85 24.93 -3.56
N CYS A 411 28.71 24.66 -4.86
CA CYS A 411 27.93 25.52 -5.75
C CYS A 411 26.42 25.42 -5.47
N TRP A 412 25.72 26.56 -5.62
CA TRP A 412 24.29 26.66 -5.30
C TRP A 412 23.40 25.63 -6.01
N TRP A 413 23.72 25.24 -7.25
CA TRP A 413 22.90 24.29 -7.99
C TRP A 413 23.08 22.86 -7.45
N ALA A 414 24.29 22.47 -7.05
CA ALA A 414 24.54 21.16 -6.46
C ALA A 414 23.90 21.05 -5.08
N ALA A 415 24.07 22.09 -4.24
CA ALA A 415 23.37 22.19 -2.96
C ALA A 415 21.85 22.12 -3.13
N GLY A 416 21.29 22.79 -4.15
CA GLY A 416 19.86 22.79 -4.44
C GLY A 416 19.32 21.43 -4.91
N ILE A 417 20.03 20.75 -5.82
CA ILE A 417 19.68 19.39 -6.24
C ILE A 417 19.79 18.42 -5.06
N SER A 418 20.79 18.59 -4.20
CA SER A 418 20.97 17.77 -3.00
C SER A 418 19.87 17.99 -1.97
N ILE A 419 19.44 19.24 -1.70
CA ILE A 419 18.24 19.50 -0.89
C ILE A 419 17.03 18.75 -1.46
N PHE A 420 16.84 18.81 -2.77
CA PHE A 420 15.76 18.10 -3.45
C PHE A 420 15.88 16.57 -3.30
N GLY A 421 17.07 15.99 -3.52
CA GLY A 421 17.34 14.56 -3.37
C GLY A 421 17.07 14.04 -1.95
N THR A 422 17.51 14.76 -0.93
CA THR A 422 17.26 14.42 0.48
C THR A 422 15.77 14.37 0.83
N GLN A 423 14.97 15.24 0.21
CA GLN A 423 13.52 15.27 0.38
C GLN A 423 12.82 14.23 -0.50
N LEU A 424 13.40 13.88 -1.65
CA LEU A 424 12.92 12.86 -2.57
C LEU A 424 13.38 11.46 -2.13
N SER A 425 12.76 10.96 -1.06
CA SER A 425 13.07 9.62 -0.51
C SER A 425 12.62 8.47 -1.44
N ALA A 426 13.15 7.27 -1.20
CA ALA A 426 12.67 6.04 -1.84
C ALA A 426 11.17 5.79 -1.63
N ILE A 427 10.62 6.27 -0.51
CA ILE A 427 9.17 6.22 -0.24
C ILE A 427 8.44 7.00 -1.32
N THR A 428 8.85 8.24 -1.60
CA THR A 428 8.22 9.07 -2.64
C THR A 428 8.35 8.44 -4.02
N PHE A 429 9.52 7.88 -4.35
CA PHE A 429 9.79 7.27 -5.65
C PHE A 429 8.83 6.10 -5.98
N MET A 430 8.52 5.24 -5.00
CA MET A 430 7.65 4.08 -5.22
C MET A 430 6.18 4.38 -4.86
N ALA A 431 5.94 5.04 -3.73
CA ALA A 431 4.59 5.25 -3.22
C ALA A 431 3.80 6.27 -4.04
N MET A 432 4.42 7.29 -4.63
CA MET A 432 3.67 8.28 -5.42
C MET A 432 3.12 7.70 -6.73
N PRO A 433 3.93 7.01 -7.57
CA PRO A 433 3.38 6.31 -8.73
C PRO A 433 2.35 5.25 -8.36
N ALA A 434 2.57 4.46 -7.29
CA ALA A 434 1.62 3.46 -6.81
C ALA A 434 0.30 4.07 -6.34
N LYS A 435 0.36 5.19 -5.62
CA LYS A 435 -0.83 5.93 -5.18
C LYS A 435 -1.62 6.47 -6.37
N VAL A 436 -0.96 7.07 -7.35
CA VAL A 436 -1.63 7.60 -8.55
C VAL A 436 -2.16 6.47 -9.44
N TYR A 437 -1.46 5.33 -9.49
CA TYR A 437 -1.94 4.11 -10.13
C TYR A 437 -3.27 3.64 -9.51
N ALA A 438 -3.35 3.61 -8.18
CA ALA A 438 -4.57 3.22 -7.45
C ALA A 438 -5.68 4.26 -7.47
N THR A 439 -5.32 5.55 -7.44
CA THR A 439 -6.26 6.67 -7.22
C THR A 439 -6.15 7.71 -8.33
N ASP A 440 -5.67 8.91 -8.00
CA ASP A 440 -5.71 10.11 -8.83
C ASP A 440 -4.56 11.09 -8.48
N TRP A 441 -4.68 12.35 -8.92
CA TRP A 441 -3.67 13.40 -8.78
C TRP A 441 -3.91 14.36 -7.61
N VAL A 442 -4.85 14.11 -6.68
CA VAL A 442 -5.19 15.04 -5.58
C VAL A 442 -3.96 15.50 -4.78
N TYR A 443 -2.97 14.62 -4.65
CA TYR A 443 -1.75 14.89 -3.88
C TYR A 443 -0.70 15.73 -4.63
N ILE A 444 -0.92 16.08 -5.91
CA ILE A 444 0.09 16.83 -6.69
C ILE A 444 0.34 18.22 -6.13
N LEU A 445 -0.71 18.86 -5.60
CA LEU A 445 -0.61 20.18 -4.97
C LEU A 445 0.23 20.16 -3.71
N ALA A 446 0.25 19.04 -2.96
CA ALA A 446 1.12 18.86 -1.81
C ALA A 446 2.59 19.09 -2.19
N GLN A 447 3.02 18.49 -3.32
CA GLN A 447 4.39 18.61 -3.82
C GLN A 447 4.72 20.04 -4.25
N ALA A 448 3.78 20.76 -4.86
CA ALA A 448 4.00 22.14 -5.32
C ALA A 448 4.11 23.17 -4.19
N THR A 449 3.69 22.85 -2.95
CA THR A 449 3.67 23.81 -1.83
C THR A 449 5.05 24.33 -1.43
N ILE A 450 6.14 23.65 -1.78
CA ILE A 450 7.50 24.15 -1.55
C ILE A 450 7.78 25.48 -2.26
N ILE A 451 7.10 25.76 -3.38
CA ILE A 451 7.22 27.04 -4.09
C ILE A 451 6.71 28.19 -3.20
N MET A 452 5.70 27.92 -2.39
CA MET A 452 5.14 28.88 -1.44
C MET A 452 6.00 29.01 -0.17
N VAL A 453 6.63 27.92 0.28
CA VAL A 453 7.50 27.90 1.46
C VAL A 453 8.88 28.53 1.18
N ALA A 454 9.43 28.36 -0.03
CA ALA A 454 10.75 28.87 -0.40
C ALA A 454 10.95 30.38 -0.11
N PRO A 455 10.04 31.30 -0.49
CA PRO A 455 10.16 32.70 -0.10
C PRO A 455 10.21 32.90 1.42
N ILE A 456 9.37 32.17 2.17
CA ILE A 456 9.32 32.28 3.63
C ILE A 456 10.69 31.91 4.23
N VAL A 457 11.26 30.80 3.78
CA VAL A 457 12.56 30.32 4.27
C VAL A 457 13.69 31.28 3.86
N VAL A 458 13.73 31.70 2.59
CA VAL A 458 14.77 32.59 2.05
C VAL A 458 14.78 33.94 2.76
N PHE A 459 13.62 34.55 3.01
CA PHE A 459 13.56 35.87 3.59
C PHE A 459 13.59 35.87 5.12
N PHE A 460 13.02 34.87 5.80
CA PHE A 460 12.84 34.91 7.25
C PHE A 460 13.68 33.92 8.05
N TYR A 461 14.19 32.84 7.45
CA TYR A 461 14.95 31.81 8.18
C TYR A 461 16.42 31.80 7.79
N LEU A 462 16.69 31.78 6.49
CA LEU A 462 18.05 31.72 5.95
C LEU A 462 19.00 32.80 6.51
N PRO A 463 18.58 34.07 6.70
CA PRO A 463 19.46 35.09 7.28
C PRO A 463 19.94 34.72 8.69
N PHE A 464 19.12 34.09 9.52
CA PHE A 464 19.52 33.67 10.87
C PHE A 464 20.59 32.59 10.82
N PHE A 465 20.41 31.60 9.95
CA PHE A 465 21.38 30.51 9.81
C PHE A 465 22.72 31.00 9.24
N ARG A 466 22.70 31.99 8.34
CA ARG A 466 23.91 32.48 7.68
C ARG A 466 24.64 33.60 8.43
N ARG A 467 23.91 34.57 8.97
CA ARG A 467 24.51 35.78 9.57
C ARG A 467 24.95 35.58 11.01
N LEU A 468 24.35 34.64 11.73
CA LEU A 468 24.79 34.24 13.07
C LEU A 468 26.00 33.29 13.06
N ASN A 469 26.43 32.85 11.87
CA ASN A 469 27.56 31.93 11.67
C ASN A 469 27.48 30.65 12.53
N ILE A 470 26.28 30.09 12.64
CA ILE A 470 26.02 28.86 13.39
C ILE A 470 26.44 27.62 12.59
N SER A 471 26.81 26.56 13.30
CA SER A 471 27.14 25.24 12.73
C SER A 471 25.92 24.31 12.70
N THR A 472 25.04 24.41 13.71
CA THR A 472 23.75 23.72 13.74
C THR A 472 22.61 24.73 13.87
N ALA A 473 21.43 24.35 13.37
CA ALA A 473 20.21 25.14 13.54
C ALA A 473 19.91 25.43 15.02
N TYR A 474 20.27 24.53 15.92
CA TYR A 474 19.90 24.58 17.33
C TYR A 474 20.76 25.54 18.16
N GLU A 475 21.91 25.96 17.66
CA GLU A 475 22.68 27.08 18.24
C GLU A 475 21.84 28.35 18.33
N TYR A 476 21.01 28.61 17.31
CA TYR A 476 20.06 29.72 17.34
C TYR A 476 19.12 29.62 18.56
N LEU A 477 18.64 28.42 18.90
CA LEU A 477 17.75 28.22 20.05
C LEU A 477 18.45 28.53 21.38
N GLU A 478 19.76 28.24 21.50
CA GLU A 478 20.53 28.64 22.69
C GLU A 478 20.70 30.16 22.77
N MET A 479 21.08 30.80 21.65
CA MET A 479 21.23 32.25 21.58
C MET A 479 19.91 32.95 21.91
N ARG A 480 18.79 32.47 21.35
CA ARG A 480 17.46 33.05 21.51
C ARG A 480 16.83 32.75 22.86
N PHE A 481 17.09 31.57 23.40
CA PHE A 481 16.47 31.10 24.62
C PHE A 481 17.51 30.61 25.63
N ASN A 482 17.87 29.34 25.60
CA ASN A 482 18.84 28.73 26.52
C ASN A 482 19.37 27.39 26.00
N VAL A 483 20.41 26.88 26.67
CA VAL A 483 21.04 25.60 26.33
C VAL A 483 20.05 24.42 26.34
N ALA A 484 19.05 24.43 27.24
CA ALA A 484 18.06 23.37 27.32
C ALA A 484 17.27 23.23 26.01
N LEU A 485 16.88 24.34 25.39
CA LEU A 485 16.15 24.33 24.12
C LEU A 485 17.04 23.96 22.93
N ARG A 486 18.34 24.27 22.97
CA ARG A 486 19.31 23.74 21.99
C ARG A 486 19.43 22.22 22.09
N LEU A 487 19.62 21.69 23.29
CA LEU A 487 19.71 20.23 23.49
C LEU A 487 18.41 19.53 23.13
N PHE A 488 17.26 20.10 23.51
CA PHE A 488 15.97 19.59 23.08
C PHE A 488 15.87 19.53 21.55
N GLY A 489 16.23 20.60 20.85
CA GLY A 489 16.20 20.62 19.39
C GLY A 489 17.10 19.56 18.76
N GLY A 490 18.33 19.42 19.27
CA GLY A 490 19.26 18.37 18.85
C GLY A 490 18.74 16.95 19.11
N VAL A 491 18.21 16.67 20.31
CA VAL A 491 17.62 15.36 20.66
C VAL A 491 16.40 15.07 19.80
N ALA A 492 15.48 16.02 19.68
CA ALA A 492 14.25 15.87 18.90
C ALA A 492 14.57 15.52 17.45
N PHE A 493 15.52 16.25 16.85
CA PHE A 493 16.03 15.94 15.51
C PHE A 493 16.65 14.55 15.42
N CYS A 494 17.60 14.21 16.32
CA CYS A 494 18.24 12.90 16.29
C CYS A 494 17.23 11.76 16.44
N LEU A 495 16.23 11.87 17.32
CA LEU A 495 15.18 10.86 17.49
C LEU A 495 14.34 10.69 16.21
N MET A 496 13.92 11.80 15.59
CA MET A 496 13.20 11.74 14.31
C MET A 496 14.02 11.05 13.21
N GLN A 497 15.31 11.37 13.11
CA GLN A 497 16.18 10.74 12.10
C GLN A 497 16.48 9.27 12.40
N LEU A 498 16.71 8.89 13.66
CA LEU A 498 16.90 7.48 14.05
C LEU A 498 15.68 6.63 13.66
N GLY A 499 14.47 7.13 13.86
CA GLY A 499 13.25 6.46 13.41
C GLY A 499 13.16 6.34 11.88
N ARG A 500 13.60 7.36 11.14
CA ARG A 500 13.58 7.40 9.67
C ARG A 500 14.55 6.39 9.04
N MET A 501 15.75 6.22 9.60
CA MET A 501 16.83 5.47 8.96
C MET A 501 16.48 4.01 8.62
N GLY A 502 15.85 3.28 9.56
CA GLY A 502 15.49 1.87 9.34
C GLY A 502 14.42 1.72 8.25
N ILE A 503 13.42 2.60 8.26
CA ILE A 503 12.30 2.60 7.32
C ILE A 503 12.76 2.86 5.88
N VAL A 504 13.64 3.87 5.70
CA VAL A 504 14.09 4.27 4.37
C VAL A 504 14.97 3.22 3.70
N LEU A 505 15.61 2.35 4.48
CA LEU A 505 16.28 1.15 3.97
C LEU A 505 15.30 -0.01 3.75
N PHE A 506 14.38 -0.24 4.69
CA PHE A 506 13.51 -1.41 4.69
C PHE A 506 12.50 -1.43 3.53
N LEU A 507 11.75 -0.35 3.33
CA LEU A 507 10.68 -0.31 2.31
C LEU A 507 11.17 -0.58 0.88
N PRO A 508 12.21 0.11 0.37
CA PRO A 508 12.77 -0.22 -0.95
C PRO A 508 13.41 -1.60 -1.01
N ALA A 509 14.00 -2.09 0.08
CA ALA A 509 14.54 -3.45 0.11
C ALA A 509 13.44 -4.51 -0.07
N VAL A 510 12.28 -4.34 0.57
CA VAL A 510 11.13 -5.27 0.42
C VAL A 510 10.61 -5.22 -0.99
N ALA A 511 10.31 -4.03 -1.51
CA ALA A 511 9.80 -3.86 -2.86
C ALA A 511 10.75 -4.50 -3.88
N LEU A 512 12.06 -4.34 -3.67
CA LEU A 512 13.05 -4.93 -4.53
C LEU A 512 13.19 -6.45 -4.39
N ALA A 513 13.14 -6.98 -3.17
CA ALA A 513 13.23 -8.42 -2.92
C ALA A 513 12.04 -9.20 -3.49
N THR A 514 10.90 -8.54 -3.75
CA THR A 514 9.77 -9.17 -4.45
C THR A 514 10.00 -9.35 -5.96
N VAL A 515 10.98 -8.64 -6.54
CA VAL A 515 11.23 -8.61 -7.99
C VAL A 515 12.69 -8.92 -8.37
N THR A 516 13.55 -9.23 -7.42
CA THR A 516 14.95 -9.62 -7.65
C THR A 516 15.21 -11.02 -7.10
N ASP A 517 16.37 -11.59 -7.46
CA ASP A 517 16.86 -12.82 -6.84
C ASP A 517 17.44 -12.56 -5.43
N PHE A 518 17.58 -11.30 -5.03
CA PHE A 518 18.07 -10.94 -3.71
C PHE A 518 16.94 -11.01 -2.68
N ASN A 519 17.20 -11.70 -1.57
CA ASN A 519 16.33 -11.56 -0.41
C ASN A 519 16.43 -10.14 0.18
N VAL A 520 15.43 -9.77 0.97
CA VAL A 520 15.35 -8.45 1.61
C VAL A 520 16.59 -8.12 2.45
N TYR A 521 17.20 -9.10 3.10
CA TYR A 521 18.40 -8.91 3.93
C TYR A 521 19.60 -8.49 3.10
N THR A 522 19.82 -9.12 1.95
CA THR A 522 20.90 -8.76 1.02
C THR A 522 20.72 -7.33 0.52
N CYS A 523 19.50 -6.95 0.12
CA CYS A 523 19.19 -5.58 -0.31
C CYS A 523 19.53 -4.56 0.78
N ILE A 524 19.10 -4.80 2.03
CA ILE A 524 19.38 -3.93 3.18
C ILE A 524 20.88 -3.81 3.43
N LEU A 525 21.60 -4.93 3.47
CA LEU A 525 23.04 -4.94 3.76
C LEU A 525 23.83 -4.19 2.71
N VAL A 526 23.56 -4.41 1.43
CA VAL A 526 24.28 -3.72 0.35
C VAL A 526 24.03 -2.22 0.43
N MET A 527 22.78 -1.77 0.56
CA MET A 527 22.47 -0.34 0.71
C MET A 527 23.15 0.28 1.93
N GLY A 528 22.98 -0.33 3.10
CA GLY A 528 23.48 0.19 4.37
C GLY A 528 25.00 0.27 4.42
N ILE A 529 25.70 -0.78 3.97
CA ILE A 529 27.16 -0.84 3.98
C ILE A 529 27.76 0.20 3.03
N PHE A 530 27.33 0.21 1.77
CA PHE A 530 27.87 1.17 0.78
C PHE A 530 27.60 2.60 1.20
N CYS A 531 26.37 2.89 1.65
CA CYS A 531 25.99 4.21 2.12
C CYS A 531 26.83 4.68 3.31
N THR A 532 27.04 3.82 4.30
CA THR A 532 27.89 4.13 5.45
C THR A 532 29.33 4.44 5.02
N ILE A 533 29.91 3.60 4.15
CA ILE A 533 31.30 3.75 3.72
C ILE A 533 31.54 5.09 3.03
N TYR A 534 30.79 5.43 1.97
CA TYR A 534 31.07 6.67 1.24
C TYR A 534 30.76 7.92 2.08
N THR A 535 29.76 7.85 2.99
CA THR A 535 29.40 8.97 3.88
C THR A 535 30.50 9.27 4.89
N VAL A 536 31.06 8.23 5.53
CA VAL A 536 32.14 8.36 6.51
C VAL A 536 33.42 8.87 5.85
N MET A 537 33.69 8.44 4.61
CA MET A 537 34.89 8.82 3.87
C MET A 537 34.82 10.28 3.40
N GLY A 538 33.73 10.68 2.78
CA GLY A 538 33.68 11.89 1.97
C GLY A 538 32.98 13.10 2.61
N GLY A 539 32.34 12.96 3.77
CA GLY A 539 31.64 14.06 4.44
C GLY A 539 30.49 14.66 3.62
N ILE A 540 30.03 15.85 3.99
CA ILE A 540 28.87 16.48 3.34
C ILE A 540 29.11 16.79 1.85
N GLU A 541 30.36 17.07 1.44
CA GLU A 541 30.64 17.37 0.03
C GLU A 541 30.40 16.12 -0.84
N ALA A 542 30.84 14.94 -0.39
CA ALA A 542 30.52 13.69 -1.08
C ALA A 542 29.03 13.39 -1.08
N VAL A 543 28.33 13.60 0.05
CA VAL A 543 26.87 13.43 0.14
C VAL A 543 26.18 14.30 -0.91
N ILE A 544 26.53 15.58 -1.01
CA ILE A 544 25.91 16.49 -1.99
C ILE A 544 26.16 16.06 -3.44
N TRP A 545 27.38 15.63 -3.78
CA TRP A 545 27.69 15.23 -5.16
C TRP A 545 27.13 13.86 -5.53
N THR A 546 27.05 12.93 -4.59
CA THR A 546 26.36 11.66 -4.78
C THR A 546 24.85 11.89 -4.94
N ASP A 547 24.24 12.76 -4.13
CA ASP A 547 22.84 13.18 -4.30
C ASP A 547 22.57 13.73 -5.70
N VAL A 548 23.46 14.58 -6.23
CA VAL A 548 23.30 15.14 -7.58
C VAL A 548 23.16 14.03 -8.62
N ILE A 549 24.06 13.06 -8.60
CA ILE A 549 24.01 11.93 -9.54
C ILE A 549 22.78 11.07 -9.30
N GLN A 550 22.48 10.79 -8.03
CA GLN A 550 21.33 9.99 -7.62
C GLN A 550 20.02 10.60 -8.11
N VAL A 551 19.84 11.92 -8.00
CA VAL A 551 18.67 12.63 -8.55
C VAL A 551 18.58 12.47 -10.08
N PHE A 552 19.68 12.57 -10.81
CA PHE A 552 19.66 12.36 -12.26
C PHE A 552 19.31 10.92 -12.64
N VAL A 553 19.88 9.93 -11.94
CA VAL A 553 19.56 8.50 -12.14
C VAL A 553 18.09 8.24 -11.83
N LEU A 554 17.58 8.83 -10.75
CA LEU A 554 16.20 8.70 -10.30
C LEU A 554 15.18 9.30 -11.28
N MET A 555 15.36 10.57 -11.61
CA MET A 555 14.50 11.31 -12.54
C MET A 555 14.57 10.71 -13.95
N GLY A 556 15.77 10.34 -14.38
CA GLY A 556 16.01 9.68 -15.66
C GLY A 556 15.34 8.30 -15.73
N GLY A 557 15.45 7.49 -14.67
CA GLY A 557 14.80 6.19 -14.59
C GLY A 557 13.28 6.26 -14.64
N ALA A 558 12.67 7.22 -13.92
CA ALA A 558 11.22 7.44 -13.95
C ALA A 558 10.75 7.91 -15.34
N LEU A 559 11.45 8.87 -15.95
CA LEU A 559 11.14 9.34 -17.30
C LEU A 559 11.30 8.24 -18.35
N LEU A 560 12.34 7.40 -18.21
CA LEU A 560 12.56 6.26 -19.10
C LEU A 560 11.42 5.24 -18.99
N CYS A 561 10.91 4.97 -17.79
CA CYS A 561 9.72 4.13 -17.61
C CYS A 561 8.51 4.72 -18.36
N VAL A 562 8.25 6.04 -18.23
CA VAL A 562 7.17 6.71 -18.97
C VAL A 562 7.34 6.53 -20.49
N ILE A 563 8.55 6.73 -21.00
CA ILE A 563 8.86 6.59 -22.43
C ILE A 563 8.61 5.15 -22.88
N VAL A 564 9.11 4.16 -22.15
CA VAL A 564 8.91 2.73 -22.51
C VAL A 564 7.43 2.35 -22.46
N ILE A 565 6.68 2.80 -21.44
CA ILE A 565 5.23 2.58 -21.37
C ILE A 565 4.54 3.18 -22.60
N ALA A 566 4.86 4.42 -22.95
CA ALA A 566 4.29 5.08 -24.12
C ALA A 566 4.65 4.41 -25.45
N LEU A 567 5.77 3.68 -25.52
CA LEU A 567 6.13 2.87 -26.69
C LEU A 567 5.38 1.53 -26.72
N LYS A 568 4.98 0.99 -25.57
CA LYS A 568 4.24 -0.27 -25.48
C LYS A 568 2.72 -0.09 -25.56
N VAL A 569 2.15 1.01 -25.06
CA VAL A 569 0.70 1.26 -25.18
C VAL A 569 0.36 1.64 -26.61
N ASP A 570 -0.57 0.92 -27.23
CA ASP A 570 -1.06 1.26 -28.58
C ASP A 570 -1.70 2.65 -28.56
N GLY A 571 -1.30 3.55 -29.47
CA GLY A 571 -1.70 4.97 -29.43
C GLY A 571 -0.82 5.86 -28.53
N GLY A 572 0.11 5.26 -27.78
CA GLY A 572 1.16 5.93 -27.03
C GLY A 572 0.66 6.92 -25.97
N LEU A 573 1.31 8.09 -25.88
CA LEU A 573 0.97 9.10 -24.86
C LEU A 573 -0.47 9.60 -24.95
N ALA A 574 -1.06 9.63 -26.15
CA ALA A 574 -2.42 10.11 -26.34
C ALA A 574 -3.41 9.14 -25.66
N GLU A 575 -3.26 7.84 -25.93
CA GLU A 575 -4.08 6.80 -25.32
C GLU A 575 -3.92 6.76 -23.79
N ILE A 576 -2.70 6.94 -23.28
CA ILE A 576 -2.47 7.02 -21.82
C ILE A 576 -3.27 8.16 -21.19
N VAL A 577 -3.31 9.32 -21.83
CA VAL A 577 -4.08 10.47 -21.36
C VAL A 577 -5.57 10.21 -21.47
N ASP A 578 -6.04 9.59 -22.55
CA ASP A 578 -7.46 9.30 -22.75
C ASP A 578 -7.98 8.26 -21.74
N LEU A 579 -7.24 7.16 -21.54
CA LEU A 579 -7.55 6.17 -20.50
C LEU A 579 -7.50 6.78 -19.08
N GLY A 580 -6.50 7.63 -18.82
CA GLY A 580 -6.38 8.34 -17.55
C GLY A 580 -7.54 9.31 -17.29
N ARG A 581 -8.03 10.00 -18.33
CA ARG A 581 -9.18 10.92 -18.25
C ARG A 581 -10.48 10.15 -18.00
N GLN A 582 -10.72 9.07 -18.75
CA GLN A 582 -11.91 8.22 -18.57
C GLN A 582 -11.99 7.61 -17.16
N ALA A 583 -10.83 7.34 -16.56
CA ALA A 583 -10.70 6.83 -15.19
C ALA A 583 -10.58 7.94 -14.13
N GLU A 584 -10.79 9.21 -14.49
CA GLU A 584 -10.70 10.39 -13.61
C GLU A 584 -9.35 10.55 -12.86
N LYS A 585 -8.28 9.94 -13.37
CA LYS A 585 -6.96 9.97 -12.70
C LYS A 585 -6.36 11.36 -12.56
N PHE A 586 -6.69 12.28 -13.47
CA PHE A 586 -6.20 13.66 -13.44
C PHE A 586 -6.98 14.56 -12.47
N HIS A 587 -7.92 14.00 -11.67
CA HIS A 587 -8.55 14.75 -10.58
C HIS A 587 -7.46 15.22 -9.60
N ALA A 588 -7.24 16.53 -9.53
CA ALA A 588 -6.18 17.14 -8.72
C ALA A 588 -6.70 18.03 -7.58
N VAL A 589 -7.99 18.37 -7.59
CA VAL A 589 -8.58 19.36 -6.68
C VAL A 589 -9.87 18.82 -6.09
N ASN A 590 -9.81 18.45 -4.81
CA ASN A 590 -10.99 18.13 -4.02
C ASN A 590 -11.46 19.38 -3.26
N LEU A 591 -12.65 19.91 -3.57
CA LEU A 591 -13.18 21.15 -2.97
C LEU A 591 -14.04 20.93 -1.72
N THR A 592 -14.10 19.73 -1.16
CA THR A 592 -14.90 19.47 0.05
C THR A 592 -14.41 20.30 1.24
N TRP A 593 -15.35 20.67 2.12
CA TRP A 593 -15.02 21.30 3.40
C TRP A 593 -14.95 20.26 4.52
N ASP A 594 -14.11 19.24 4.32
CA ASP A 594 -13.91 18.14 5.26
C ASP A 594 -12.43 18.06 5.65
N TYR A 595 -12.15 18.10 6.96
CA TYR A 595 -10.81 18.05 7.53
C TYR A 595 -10.24 16.61 7.59
N ARG A 596 -11.06 15.60 7.30
CA ARG A 596 -10.69 14.18 7.24
C ARG A 596 -10.25 13.78 5.83
N ALA A 597 -10.77 14.47 4.81
CA ALA A 597 -10.44 14.24 3.42
C ALA A 597 -9.18 15.02 2.98
N ALA A 598 -8.57 14.58 1.89
CA ALA A 598 -7.52 15.33 1.18
C ALA A 598 -8.13 16.52 0.38
N ALA A 599 -8.92 17.36 1.05
CA ALA A 599 -9.46 18.58 0.47
C ALA A 599 -8.34 19.58 0.15
N VAL A 600 -8.54 20.42 -0.86
CA VAL A 600 -7.51 21.36 -1.35
C VAL A 600 -6.98 22.26 -0.24
N TRP A 601 -7.85 22.71 0.67
CA TRP A 601 -7.43 23.54 1.80
C TRP A 601 -6.62 22.74 2.83
N VAL A 602 -6.99 21.48 3.10
CA VAL A 602 -6.24 20.55 3.96
C VAL A 602 -4.86 20.29 3.36
N VAL A 603 -4.80 19.98 2.07
CA VAL A 603 -3.56 19.68 1.34
C VAL A 603 -2.66 20.92 1.30
N VAL A 604 -3.16 22.08 0.88
CA VAL A 604 -2.35 23.29 0.71
C VAL A 604 -1.92 23.86 2.06
N LEU A 605 -2.85 24.10 2.99
CA LEU A 605 -2.50 24.67 4.31
C LEU A 605 -1.64 23.69 5.11
N GLY A 606 -2.04 22.42 5.13
CA GLY A 606 -1.32 21.37 5.84
C GLY A 606 0.11 21.21 5.32
N ASN A 607 0.32 21.14 4.00
CA ASN A 607 1.66 21.01 3.44
C ASN A 607 2.46 22.30 3.47
N LEU A 608 1.83 23.49 3.39
CA LEU A 608 2.55 24.75 3.60
C LEU A 608 3.20 24.79 4.98
N MET A 609 2.44 24.43 6.02
CA MET A 609 2.96 24.37 7.39
C MET A 609 3.87 23.16 7.61
N GLY A 610 3.50 22.00 7.06
CA GLY A 610 4.28 20.77 7.14
C GLY A 610 5.67 20.93 6.53
N ASN A 611 5.77 21.61 5.38
CA ASN A 611 7.05 21.92 4.75
C ASN A 611 7.86 22.98 5.50
N LEU A 612 7.29 23.76 6.44
CA LEU A 612 8.17 24.56 7.30
C LEU A 612 9.06 23.68 8.18
N VAL A 613 8.63 22.48 8.58
CA VAL A 613 9.44 21.59 9.43
C VAL A 613 10.81 21.27 8.80
N PRO A 614 10.89 20.63 7.62
CA PRO A 614 12.18 20.30 7.03
C PRO A 614 13.01 21.55 6.69
N TYR A 615 12.39 22.63 6.21
CA TYR A 615 13.15 23.79 5.74
C TYR A 615 13.51 24.83 6.83
N SER A 616 12.99 24.68 8.05
CA SER A 616 13.27 25.61 9.17
C SER A 616 13.84 24.98 10.43
N ALA A 617 13.68 23.68 10.62
CA ALA A 617 14.10 22.99 11.84
C ALA A 617 14.97 21.75 11.59
N ASP A 618 14.93 21.17 10.40
CA ASP A 618 15.65 19.93 10.11
C ASP A 618 17.09 20.21 9.62
N GLN A 619 18.07 19.72 10.39
CA GLN A 619 19.48 19.93 10.07
C GLN A 619 19.87 19.32 8.72
N THR A 620 19.20 18.28 8.22
CA THR A 620 19.52 17.71 6.90
C THR A 620 19.36 18.75 5.79
N VAL A 621 18.35 19.61 5.86
CA VAL A 621 18.18 20.68 4.88
C VAL A 621 19.01 21.91 5.26
N ILE A 622 18.98 22.32 6.53
CA ILE A 622 19.65 23.56 6.97
C ILE A 622 21.16 23.49 6.77
N GLN A 623 21.77 22.33 6.96
CA GLN A 623 23.20 22.15 6.75
C GLN A 623 23.63 22.47 5.30
N ARG A 624 22.77 22.20 4.30
CA ARG A 624 23.03 22.55 2.89
C ARG A 624 22.96 24.05 2.62
N TYR A 625 22.29 24.82 3.48
CA TYR A 625 22.36 26.30 3.42
C TYR A 625 23.75 26.79 3.83
N LEU A 626 24.40 26.07 4.75
CA LEU A 626 25.69 26.41 5.32
C LEU A 626 26.87 25.98 4.43
N THR A 627 26.67 25.08 3.46
CA THR A 627 27.75 24.57 2.59
C THR A 627 28.11 25.47 1.40
N THR A 628 27.31 26.50 1.13
CA THR A 628 27.56 27.44 0.02
C THR A 628 28.39 28.65 0.45
N PRO A 629 29.10 29.34 -0.48
CA PRO A 629 29.96 30.45 -0.11
C PRO A 629 29.22 31.67 0.45
N THR A 630 28.03 31.99 -0.05
CA THR A 630 27.30 33.23 0.32
C THR A 630 25.81 32.98 0.57
N GLU A 631 25.17 33.85 1.36
CA GLU A 631 23.71 33.80 1.61
C GLU A 631 22.91 33.82 0.29
N LYS A 632 23.34 34.61 -0.70
CA LYS A 632 22.73 34.63 -2.05
C LYS A 632 22.83 33.29 -2.78
N GLN A 633 23.93 32.55 -2.60
CA GLN A 633 24.07 31.21 -3.18
C GLN A 633 23.21 30.19 -2.44
N ALA A 634 23.12 30.26 -1.11
CA ALA A 634 22.19 29.44 -0.34
C ALA A 634 20.73 29.70 -0.74
N ALA A 635 20.33 30.96 -0.95
CA ALA A 635 19.01 31.31 -1.44
C ALA A 635 18.74 30.70 -2.82
N ARG A 636 19.70 30.79 -3.75
CA ARG A 636 19.60 30.14 -5.07
C ARG A 636 19.45 28.62 -4.96
N ALA A 637 20.11 27.96 -3.99
CA ALA A 637 19.95 26.53 -3.75
C ALA A 637 18.52 26.17 -3.35
N ILE A 638 17.90 26.94 -2.46
CA ILE A 638 16.50 26.76 -2.05
C ILE A 638 15.55 26.93 -3.26
N TRP A 639 15.78 27.94 -4.10
CA TRP A 639 15.01 28.15 -5.33
C TRP A 639 15.18 27.02 -6.34
N THR A 640 16.40 26.49 -6.51
CA THR A 640 16.65 25.31 -7.36
C THR A 640 15.83 24.11 -6.89
N ASN A 641 15.83 23.83 -5.58
CA ASN A 641 15.02 22.77 -5.00
C ASN A 641 13.52 22.96 -5.29
N ALA A 642 12.99 24.17 -5.08
CA ALA A 642 11.59 24.47 -5.35
C ALA A 642 11.25 24.29 -6.84
N ALA A 643 12.13 24.75 -7.74
CA ALA A 643 11.95 24.62 -9.17
C ALA A 643 11.97 23.16 -9.65
N LEU A 644 12.86 22.32 -9.12
CA LEU A 644 12.96 20.89 -9.47
C LEU A 644 11.77 20.06 -9.02
N THR A 645 11.05 20.50 -7.99
CA THR A 645 9.90 19.77 -7.46
C THR A 645 8.74 19.71 -8.46
N VAL A 646 8.56 20.73 -9.30
CA VAL A 646 7.49 20.77 -10.33
C VAL A 646 7.65 19.69 -11.40
N PRO A 647 8.76 19.63 -12.17
CA PRO A 647 8.92 18.59 -13.18
C PRO A 647 8.98 17.20 -12.54
N ALA A 648 9.52 17.08 -11.33
CA ALA A 648 9.52 15.81 -10.61
C ALA A 648 8.11 15.32 -10.29
N ALA A 649 7.26 16.17 -9.71
CA ALA A 649 5.88 15.83 -9.43
C ALA A 649 5.15 15.42 -10.72
N LEU A 650 5.30 16.17 -11.81
CA LEU A 650 4.68 15.82 -13.09
C LEU A 650 5.13 14.44 -13.60
N ILE A 651 6.44 14.13 -13.55
CA ILE A 651 6.97 12.84 -14.01
C ILE A 651 6.44 11.68 -13.16
N PHE A 652 6.50 11.78 -11.83
CA PHE A 652 6.05 10.69 -10.95
C PHE A 652 4.55 10.44 -11.00
N PHE A 653 3.75 11.51 -11.06
CA PHE A 653 2.29 11.38 -11.15
C PHE A 653 1.86 10.87 -12.53
N PHE A 654 2.49 11.36 -13.59
CA PHE A 654 2.25 10.83 -14.92
C PHE A 654 2.70 9.38 -15.05
N LEU A 655 3.82 8.98 -14.44
CA LEU A 655 4.26 7.59 -14.37
C LEU A 655 3.21 6.67 -13.73
N GLY A 656 2.58 7.07 -12.61
CA GLY A 656 1.49 6.29 -12.03
C GLY A 656 0.28 6.13 -12.95
N THR A 657 -0.06 7.19 -13.69
CA THR A 657 -1.15 7.15 -14.69
C THR A 657 -0.79 6.29 -15.91
N ALA A 658 0.47 6.36 -16.35
CA ALA A 658 1.00 5.53 -17.43
C ALA A 658 1.00 4.05 -17.04
N LEU A 659 1.44 3.70 -15.83
CA LEU A 659 1.37 2.33 -15.30
C LEU A 659 -0.08 1.82 -15.28
N TYR A 660 -1.04 2.67 -14.93
CA TYR A 660 -2.46 2.30 -14.98
C TYR A 660 -2.91 1.98 -16.40
N ALA A 661 -2.64 2.87 -17.35
CA ALA A 661 -3.00 2.66 -18.75
C ALA A 661 -2.34 1.40 -19.32
N PHE A 662 -1.08 1.14 -18.96
CA PHE A 662 -0.36 -0.07 -19.34
C PHE A 662 -1.04 -1.34 -18.86
N TYR A 663 -1.30 -1.47 -17.55
CA TYR A 663 -1.92 -2.69 -17.01
C TYR A 663 -3.43 -2.80 -17.28
N LYS A 664 -4.10 -1.69 -17.62
CA LYS A 664 -5.48 -1.71 -18.10
C LYS A 664 -5.58 -2.34 -19.50
N THR A 665 -4.61 -2.05 -20.36
CA THR A 665 -4.56 -2.63 -21.72
C THR A 665 -3.92 -4.01 -21.77
N ARG A 666 -3.18 -4.41 -20.71
CA ARG A 666 -2.48 -5.70 -20.58
C ARG A 666 -2.70 -6.34 -19.20
N PRO A 667 -3.93 -6.68 -18.83
CA PRO A 667 -4.22 -7.23 -17.51
C PRO A 667 -3.52 -8.57 -17.23
N GLU A 668 -3.21 -9.36 -18.25
CA GLU A 668 -2.44 -10.61 -18.19
C GLU A 668 -0.98 -10.42 -17.70
N ASN A 669 -0.43 -9.20 -17.82
CA ASN A 669 0.94 -8.91 -17.38
C ASN A 669 1.04 -8.55 -15.89
N LEU A 670 -0.08 -8.49 -15.17
CA LEU A 670 -0.09 -8.21 -13.74
C LEU A 670 -0.20 -9.50 -12.94
N ASN A 671 0.70 -9.74 -12.00
CA ASN A 671 0.61 -10.90 -11.11
C ASN A 671 -0.35 -10.57 -9.94
N PRO A 672 -1.42 -11.38 -9.73
CA PRO A 672 -2.38 -11.21 -8.64
C PRO A 672 -1.83 -11.13 -7.22
N THR A 673 -0.61 -11.59 -6.97
CA THR A 673 0.03 -11.56 -5.65
C THR A 673 0.87 -10.30 -5.40
N VAL A 674 1.11 -9.46 -6.42
CA VAL A 674 1.93 -8.25 -6.29
C VAL A 674 1.16 -7.17 -5.54
N ASN A 675 1.82 -6.56 -4.55
CA ASN A 675 1.29 -5.39 -3.84
C ASN A 675 1.31 -4.15 -4.74
N THR A 676 0.35 -3.25 -4.53
CA THR A 676 0.24 -2.01 -5.32
C THR A 676 1.49 -1.15 -5.21
N ASP A 677 2.14 -1.09 -4.04
CA ASP A 677 3.40 -0.37 -3.84
C ASP A 677 4.58 -0.93 -4.65
N ALA A 678 4.49 -2.20 -5.07
CA ALA A 678 5.49 -2.87 -5.89
C ALA A 678 5.19 -2.79 -7.40
N ILE A 679 4.16 -2.03 -7.83
CA ILE A 679 3.76 -1.95 -9.24
C ILE A 679 4.87 -1.41 -10.15
N LEU A 680 5.61 -0.39 -9.69
CA LEU A 680 6.72 0.18 -10.45
C LEU A 680 7.92 -0.79 -10.51
N PRO A 681 8.42 -1.35 -9.39
CA PRO A 681 9.42 -2.41 -9.43
C PRO A 681 9.01 -3.59 -10.31
N TRP A 682 7.75 -4.05 -10.24
CA TRP A 682 7.22 -5.13 -11.08
C TRP A 682 7.33 -4.80 -12.57
N PHE A 683 6.90 -3.60 -12.97
CA PHE A 683 7.06 -3.11 -14.33
C PHE A 683 8.54 -3.07 -14.75
N VAL A 684 9.42 -2.56 -13.89
CA VAL A 684 10.86 -2.44 -14.17
C VAL A 684 11.49 -3.79 -14.52
N VAL A 685 11.16 -4.84 -13.79
CA VAL A 685 11.79 -6.15 -14.00
C VAL A 685 11.18 -6.92 -15.16
N ARG A 686 9.86 -6.83 -15.32
CA ARG A 686 9.14 -7.62 -16.33
C ARG A 686 9.14 -6.96 -17.71
N GLU A 687 9.12 -5.63 -17.76
CA GLU A 687 8.79 -4.90 -18.98
C GLU A 687 9.95 -4.08 -19.56
N LEU A 688 10.96 -3.71 -18.76
CA LEU A 688 12.10 -2.96 -19.29
C LEU A 688 13.11 -3.88 -19.99
N PRO A 689 13.78 -3.39 -21.06
CA PRO A 689 14.86 -4.12 -21.70
C PRO A 689 16.02 -4.42 -20.75
N ILE A 690 16.77 -5.46 -21.11
CA ILE A 690 17.99 -5.86 -20.39
C ILE A 690 18.99 -4.69 -20.34
N GLY A 691 19.61 -4.48 -19.18
CA GLY A 691 20.53 -3.37 -18.87
C GLY A 691 19.80 -2.11 -18.42
N ILE A 692 18.68 -1.77 -19.06
CA ILE A 692 17.84 -0.62 -18.67
C ILE A 692 17.17 -0.87 -17.32
N ALA A 693 16.68 -2.09 -17.08
CA ALA A 693 16.13 -2.47 -15.79
C ALA A 693 17.17 -2.28 -14.66
N GLY A 694 18.44 -2.60 -14.91
CA GLY A 694 19.56 -2.33 -13.99
C GLY A 694 19.79 -0.84 -13.66
N VAL A 695 19.53 0.08 -14.61
CA VAL A 695 19.59 1.54 -14.34
C VAL A 695 18.46 1.97 -13.41
N VAL A 696 17.24 1.48 -13.62
CA VAL A 696 16.11 1.84 -12.75
C VAL A 696 16.23 1.16 -11.38
N LEU A 697 16.85 -0.01 -11.31
CA LEU A 697 17.29 -0.60 -10.06
C LEU A 697 18.24 0.33 -9.30
N ALA A 698 19.26 0.86 -9.98
CA ALA A 698 20.15 1.87 -9.41
C ALA A 698 19.40 3.12 -8.93
N ALA A 699 18.34 3.54 -9.63
CA ALA A 699 17.47 4.65 -9.20
C ALA A 699 16.77 4.37 -7.84
N ILE A 700 16.22 3.17 -7.65
CA ILE A 700 15.58 2.81 -6.36
C ILE A 700 16.61 2.86 -5.21
N PHE A 701 17.80 2.32 -5.45
CA PHE A 701 18.94 2.36 -4.52
C PHE A 701 19.39 3.81 -4.24
N ALA A 702 19.48 4.64 -5.27
CA ALA A 702 19.85 6.04 -5.20
C ALA A 702 18.94 6.83 -4.24
N ALA A 703 17.62 6.67 -4.38
CA ALA A 703 16.66 7.37 -3.51
C ALA A 703 16.74 6.95 -2.04
N ALA A 704 17.04 5.68 -1.76
CA ALA A 704 17.19 5.19 -0.39
C ALA A 704 18.48 5.71 0.25
N MET A 705 19.60 5.64 -0.49
CA MET A 705 20.91 6.03 0.00
C MET A 705 21.04 7.53 0.26
N SER A 706 20.50 8.40 -0.62
CA SER A 706 20.46 9.88 -0.48
C SER A 706 19.77 10.37 0.82
N SER A 707 18.82 9.58 1.32
CA SER A 707 18.14 9.89 2.58
C SER A 707 18.93 9.40 3.80
N LEU A 708 19.57 8.23 3.68
CA LEU A 708 20.33 7.62 4.77
C LEU A 708 21.63 8.40 5.05
N ASP A 709 22.39 8.73 4.01
CA ASP A 709 23.66 9.47 4.14
C ASP A 709 23.47 10.86 4.75
N SER A 710 22.44 11.58 4.33
CA SER A 710 22.03 12.88 4.82
C SER A 710 21.68 12.82 6.30
N SER A 711 20.91 11.79 6.70
CA SER A 711 20.54 11.57 8.10
C SER A 711 21.78 11.30 8.96
N MET A 712 22.68 10.43 8.49
CA MET A 712 23.92 10.10 9.21
C MET A 712 24.85 11.30 9.36
N ASN A 713 25.07 12.05 8.27
CA ASN A 713 25.98 13.20 8.29
C ASN A 713 25.45 14.30 9.21
N SER A 714 24.18 14.68 9.08
CA SER A 714 23.59 15.75 9.88
C SER A 714 23.46 15.38 11.36
N MET A 715 23.14 14.13 11.69
CA MET A 715 23.18 13.68 13.08
C MET A 715 24.60 13.69 13.65
N ALA A 716 25.61 13.28 12.90
CA ALA A 716 27.00 13.40 13.34
C ALA A 716 27.39 14.86 13.59
N THR A 717 26.97 15.78 12.73
CA THR A 717 27.16 17.24 12.95
C THR A 717 26.50 17.70 14.25
N VAL A 718 25.24 17.34 14.49
CA VAL A 718 24.49 17.72 15.69
C VAL A 718 25.11 17.13 16.95
N LEU A 719 25.39 15.83 16.97
CA LEU A 719 25.97 15.16 18.14
C LEU A 719 27.37 15.69 18.47
N VAL A 720 28.20 15.96 17.46
CA VAL A 720 29.53 16.52 17.70
C VAL A 720 29.45 17.99 18.11
N THR A 721 28.59 18.79 17.50
CA THR A 721 28.56 20.24 17.75
C THR A 721 27.81 20.58 19.04
N ASP A 722 26.60 20.05 19.19
CA ASP A 722 25.67 20.45 20.26
C ASP A 722 25.87 19.68 21.56
N PHE A 723 26.40 18.45 21.49
CA PHE A 723 26.57 17.58 22.67
C PHE A 723 28.02 17.35 23.05
N TYR A 724 28.96 17.36 22.10
CA TYR A 724 30.38 17.21 22.43
C TYR A 724 31.11 18.54 22.53
N TYR A 725 31.20 19.28 21.42
CA TYR A 725 31.97 20.52 21.34
C TYR A 725 31.42 21.60 22.27
N ARG A 726 30.09 21.72 22.38
CA ARG A 726 29.45 22.66 23.30
C ARG A 726 29.87 22.49 24.76
N PHE A 727 30.14 21.26 25.22
CA PHE A 727 30.57 20.97 26.59
C PHE A 727 32.07 20.68 26.74
N LYS A 728 32.79 20.56 25.62
CA LYS A 728 34.25 20.43 25.56
C LYS A 728 34.83 21.39 24.50
N PRO A 729 34.77 22.71 24.73
CA PRO A 729 35.18 23.71 23.73
C PRO A 729 36.68 23.64 23.42
N ASP A 730 37.50 23.17 24.36
CA ASP A 730 38.97 23.06 24.17
C ASP A 730 39.39 21.80 23.37
N SER A 731 38.43 21.03 22.85
CA SER A 731 38.72 19.82 22.06
C SER A 731 39.33 20.16 20.69
N THR A 732 40.35 19.39 20.29
CA THR A 732 41.03 19.62 19.00
C THR A 732 40.15 19.24 17.82
N ASP A 733 40.35 19.92 16.68
CA ASP A 733 39.59 19.64 15.46
C ASP A 733 39.70 18.18 15.02
N HIS A 734 40.91 17.61 15.11
CA HIS A 734 41.16 16.21 14.80
C HIS A 734 40.33 15.25 15.68
N THR A 735 40.19 15.55 16.97
CA THR A 735 39.37 14.74 17.89
C THR A 735 37.90 14.80 17.51
N ARG A 736 37.39 16.00 17.18
CA ARG A 736 36.01 16.20 16.76
C ARG A 736 35.71 15.51 15.43
N LEU A 737 36.63 15.58 14.46
CA LEU A 737 36.50 14.89 13.17
C LEU A 737 36.52 13.36 13.34
N LYS A 738 37.42 12.84 14.17
CA LYS A 738 37.46 11.41 14.50
C LYS A 738 36.15 10.95 15.14
N LEU A 739 35.63 11.74 16.08
CA LEU A 739 34.35 11.47 16.73
C LEU A 739 33.20 11.49 15.72
N ALA A 740 33.15 12.48 14.82
CA ALA A 740 32.14 12.58 13.78
C ALA A 740 32.10 11.30 12.92
N ARG A 741 33.26 10.82 12.46
CA ARG A 741 33.37 9.58 11.67
C ARG A 741 32.91 8.35 12.44
N ILE A 742 33.29 8.21 13.71
CA ILE A 742 32.84 7.10 14.57
C ILE A 742 31.31 7.13 14.72
N ILE A 743 30.74 8.31 14.98
CA ILE A 743 29.29 8.48 15.10
C ILE A 743 28.61 8.11 13.78
N THR A 744 29.09 8.58 12.63
CA THR A 744 28.53 8.23 11.32
C THR A 744 28.53 6.71 11.10
N VAL A 745 29.62 6.00 11.44
CA VAL A 745 29.66 4.52 11.35
C VAL A 745 28.63 3.87 12.28
N VAL A 746 28.56 4.31 13.55
CA VAL A 746 27.62 3.76 14.54
C VAL A 746 26.17 3.97 14.09
N LEU A 747 25.86 5.15 13.57
CA LEU A 747 24.53 5.46 13.03
C LEU A 747 24.19 4.60 11.81
N GLY A 748 25.15 4.38 10.90
CA GLY A 748 24.97 3.50 9.75
C GLY A 748 24.70 2.04 10.14
N ILE A 749 25.46 1.53 11.11
CA ILE A 749 25.23 0.20 11.70
C ILE A 749 23.86 0.14 12.37
N PHE A 750 23.49 1.17 13.14
CA PHE A 750 22.19 1.25 13.81
C PHE A 750 21.04 1.24 12.79
N GLY A 751 21.05 2.12 11.79
CA GLY A 751 20.00 2.21 10.78
C GLY A 751 19.85 0.91 9.97
N THR A 752 20.97 0.30 9.60
CA THR A 752 20.99 -1.02 8.93
C THR A 752 20.43 -2.10 9.86
N GLY A 753 20.83 -2.12 11.13
CA GLY A 753 20.30 -3.04 12.14
C GLY A 753 18.80 -2.91 12.36
N CYS A 754 18.28 -1.67 12.47
CA CYS A 754 16.85 -1.41 12.56
C CYS A 754 16.09 -1.94 11.33
N ALA A 755 16.62 -1.73 10.12
CA ALA A 755 16.01 -2.26 8.91
C ALA A 755 15.98 -3.81 8.89
N LEU A 756 17.05 -4.47 9.33
CA LEU A 756 17.11 -5.93 9.44
C LEU A 756 16.12 -6.48 10.48
N LEU A 757 15.93 -5.77 11.60
CA LEU A 757 14.91 -6.11 12.60
C LEU A 757 13.50 -5.99 12.02
N MET A 758 13.22 -4.91 11.28
CA MET A 758 11.94 -4.73 10.59
C MET A 758 11.68 -5.80 9.50
N ALA A 759 12.73 -6.28 8.84
CA ALA A 759 12.61 -7.38 7.88
C ALA A 759 12.31 -8.73 8.52
N THR A 760 12.73 -8.93 9.77
CA THR A 760 12.54 -10.18 10.49
C THR A 760 11.19 -10.23 11.21
N TYR A 761 10.74 -9.08 11.72
CA TYR A 761 9.50 -8.98 12.48
C TYR A 761 8.53 -8.04 11.75
N PRO A 762 7.29 -8.45 11.44
CA PRO A 762 6.27 -7.61 10.83
C PRO A 762 5.75 -6.59 11.85
N ILE A 763 6.59 -5.64 12.24
CA ILE A 763 6.27 -4.67 13.29
C ILE A 763 5.58 -3.46 12.64
N LYS A 764 4.28 -3.59 12.34
CA LYS A 764 3.41 -2.42 12.02
C LYS A 764 3.62 -1.29 13.03
N SER A 765 3.78 -1.67 14.30
CA SER A 765 4.03 -0.74 15.40
C SER A 765 5.29 0.12 15.23
N LEU A 766 6.34 -0.28 14.51
CA LEU A 766 7.55 0.55 14.33
C LEU A 766 7.31 1.65 13.31
N TRP A 767 6.58 1.34 12.24
CA TRP A 767 6.16 2.31 11.24
C TRP A 767 5.19 3.33 11.85
N ASP A 768 4.17 2.86 12.57
CA ASP A 768 3.20 3.72 13.24
C ASP A 768 3.87 4.57 14.34
N PHE A 769 4.81 3.98 15.09
CA PHE A 769 5.62 4.70 16.08
C PHE A 769 6.47 5.80 15.44
N PHE A 770 7.07 5.55 14.27
CA PHE A 770 7.80 6.58 13.54
C PHE A 770 6.90 7.71 13.06
N LEU A 771 5.75 7.40 12.44
CA LEU A 771 4.80 8.42 12.00
C LEU A 771 4.31 9.27 13.17
N ALA A 772 4.07 8.63 14.33
CA ALA A 772 3.75 9.32 15.57
C ALA A 772 4.90 10.25 16.01
N LEU A 773 6.14 9.76 16.02
CA LEU A 773 7.33 10.53 16.43
C LEU A 773 7.58 11.74 15.53
N LEU A 774 7.46 11.58 14.21
CA LEU A 774 7.65 12.64 13.22
C LEU A 774 6.61 13.75 13.42
N GLY A 775 5.36 13.38 13.67
CA GLY A 775 4.30 14.34 14.01
C GLY A 775 4.56 15.05 15.35
N LEU A 776 4.82 14.29 16.42
CA LEU A 776 4.96 14.80 17.80
C LEU A 776 6.10 15.82 17.96
N LEU A 777 7.25 15.54 17.37
CA LEU A 777 8.49 16.30 17.59
C LEU A 777 8.74 17.35 16.52
N GLY A 778 8.41 17.06 15.26
CA GLY A 778 8.70 17.94 14.12
C GLY A 778 7.94 19.27 14.20
N GLY A 779 6.63 19.20 14.48
CA GLY A 779 5.78 20.39 14.60
C GLY A 779 6.20 21.30 15.78
N GLY A 780 6.50 20.70 16.94
CA GLY A 780 6.97 21.43 18.11
C GLY A 780 8.32 22.11 17.87
N LEU A 781 9.26 21.42 17.23
CA LEU A 781 10.58 21.98 16.92
C LEU A 781 10.49 23.16 15.94
N ALA A 782 9.74 23.03 14.85
CA ALA A 782 9.52 24.14 13.92
C ALA A 782 8.77 25.31 14.59
N GLY A 783 7.81 25.00 15.49
CA GLY A 783 7.12 25.97 16.31
C GLY A 783 8.05 26.79 17.22
N LEU A 784 9.14 26.21 17.74
CA LEU A 784 10.17 26.96 18.48
C LEU A 784 10.87 27.99 17.63
N PHE A 785 11.24 27.64 16.39
CA PHE A 785 11.86 28.59 15.48
C PHE A 785 10.88 29.69 15.09
N VAL A 786 9.62 29.36 14.81
CA VAL A 786 8.57 30.37 14.59
C VAL A 786 8.47 31.32 15.78
N LEU A 787 8.36 30.78 17.00
CA LEU A 787 8.26 31.58 18.22
C LEU A 787 9.49 32.46 18.45
N GLY A 788 10.69 31.93 18.22
CA GLY A 788 11.95 32.63 18.42
C GLY A 788 12.16 33.78 17.42
N ILE A 789 11.96 33.49 16.13
CA ILE A 789 12.28 34.39 15.01
C ILE A 789 11.28 35.54 14.92
N PHE A 790 9.99 35.24 15.08
CA PHE A 790 8.91 36.20 14.82
C PHE A 790 8.42 36.97 16.05
N THR A 791 8.96 36.70 17.25
CA THR A 791 8.49 37.38 18.47
C THR A 791 9.63 37.98 19.31
N ARG A 792 9.42 39.22 19.76
CA ARG A 792 10.36 39.93 20.66
C ARG A 792 10.14 39.62 22.15
N ARG A 793 8.97 39.07 22.50
CA ARG A 793 8.53 38.85 23.90
C ARG A 793 8.69 37.41 24.38
N ALA A 794 8.87 36.44 23.47
CA ALA A 794 9.00 35.05 23.88
C ALA A 794 10.25 34.82 24.74
N ASN A 795 10.14 34.00 25.76
CA ASN A 795 11.22 33.63 26.65
C ASN A 795 11.35 32.10 26.77
N SER A 796 12.42 31.64 27.42
CA SER A 796 12.74 30.20 27.51
C SER A 796 11.65 29.38 28.20
N THR A 797 11.05 29.91 29.28
CA THR A 797 10.00 29.21 30.01
C THR A 797 8.76 29.02 29.14
N GLY A 798 8.32 30.09 28.47
CA GLY A 798 7.20 30.00 27.55
C GLY A 798 7.50 29.06 26.37
N ALA A 799 8.70 29.10 25.80
CA ALA A 799 9.10 28.19 24.73
C ALA A 799 9.04 26.71 25.15
N ILE A 800 9.51 26.35 26.35
CA ILE A 800 9.40 24.99 26.90
C ILE A 800 7.94 24.57 27.08
N ILE A 801 7.11 25.45 27.66
CA ILE A 801 5.67 25.19 27.83
C ILE A 801 5.00 24.98 26.47
N GLY A 802 5.34 25.79 25.47
CA GLY A 802 4.82 25.69 24.12
C GLY A 802 5.11 24.33 23.48
N VAL A 803 6.35 23.86 23.56
CA VAL A 803 6.75 22.55 23.03
C VAL A 803 6.02 21.41 23.73
N ILE A 804 6.04 21.37 25.06
CA ILE A 804 5.39 20.29 25.83
C ILE A 804 3.89 20.24 25.51
N SER A 805 3.24 21.41 25.45
CA SER A 805 1.82 21.51 25.15
C SER A 805 1.53 21.08 23.71
N SER A 806 2.35 21.50 22.74
CA SER A 806 2.21 21.09 21.34
C SER A 806 2.33 19.58 21.15
N THR A 807 3.34 18.97 21.77
CA THR A 807 3.55 17.52 21.74
C THR A 807 2.37 16.77 22.37
N ALA A 808 1.85 17.23 23.51
CA ALA A 808 0.68 16.64 24.16
C ALA A 808 -0.60 16.78 23.30
N ILE A 809 -0.84 17.96 22.71
CA ILE A 809 -1.97 18.20 21.82
C ILE A 809 -1.89 17.29 20.60
N LEU A 810 -0.72 17.18 19.96
CA LEU A 810 -0.54 16.33 18.80
C LEU A 810 -0.75 14.85 19.12
N PHE A 811 -0.26 14.39 20.27
CA PHE A 811 -0.52 13.03 20.74
C PHE A 811 -2.03 12.77 20.88
N CYS A 812 -2.77 13.70 21.49
CA CYS A 812 -4.22 13.60 21.63
C CYS A 812 -4.95 13.62 20.27
N VAL A 813 -4.54 14.52 19.36
CA VAL A 813 -5.14 14.61 18.01
C VAL A 813 -4.91 13.31 17.24
N GLN A 814 -3.69 12.78 17.22
CA GLN A 814 -3.37 11.54 16.51
C GLN A 814 -4.12 10.32 17.08
N ARG A 815 -4.40 10.30 18.39
CA ARG A 815 -5.00 9.13 19.04
C ARG A 815 -6.53 9.14 19.07
N TYR A 816 -7.13 10.32 19.18
CA TYR A 816 -8.56 10.47 19.49
C TYR A 816 -9.36 11.21 18.41
N THR A 817 -8.76 11.55 17.27
CA THR A 817 -9.45 12.25 16.17
C THR A 817 -9.08 11.65 14.82
N ASP A 818 -9.96 11.84 13.83
CA ASP A 818 -9.75 11.41 12.43
C ASP A 818 -9.20 12.56 11.57
N VAL A 819 -8.44 13.48 12.16
CA VAL A 819 -7.87 14.63 11.44
C VAL A 819 -6.89 14.13 10.39
N HIS A 820 -7.02 14.63 9.16
CA HIS A 820 -6.13 14.23 8.08
C HIS A 820 -4.66 14.60 8.40
N PHE A 821 -3.74 13.67 8.16
CA PHE A 821 -2.35 13.77 8.62
C PHE A 821 -1.58 15.01 8.13
N PHE A 822 -1.97 15.61 7.00
CA PHE A 822 -1.39 16.86 6.51
C PHE A 822 -1.52 18.03 7.51
N LEU A 823 -2.53 18.02 8.38
CA LEU A 823 -2.73 19.09 9.35
C LEU A 823 -1.85 18.95 10.60
N TYR A 824 -1.23 17.79 10.84
CA TYR A 824 -0.44 17.55 12.05
C TYR A 824 0.72 18.56 12.18
N GLY A 825 1.46 18.83 11.10
CA GLY A 825 2.53 19.84 11.12
C GLY A 825 2.01 21.23 11.50
N GLY A 826 0.90 21.67 10.89
CA GLY A 826 0.27 22.95 11.18
C GLY A 826 -0.27 23.08 12.60
N ILE A 827 -0.92 22.03 13.11
CA ILE A 827 -1.41 21.97 14.49
C ILE A 827 -0.23 22.08 15.47
N GLY A 828 0.83 21.29 15.24
CA GLY A 828 2.01 21.30 16.10
C GLY A 828 2.72 22.65 16.15
N ILE A 829 2.98 23.24 14.98
CA ILE A 829 3.64 24.55 14.87
C ILE A 829 2.81 25.62 15.55
N THR A 830 1.51 25.67 15.25
CA THR A 830 0.60 26.70 15.77
C THR A 830 0.43 26.57 17.28
N ALA A 831 0.22 25.35 17.79
CA ALA A 831 0.09 25.10 19.22
C ALA A 831 1.36 25.51 19.98
N CYS A 832 2.54 25.15 19.46
CA CYS A 832 3.81 25.50 20.08
C CYS A 832 4.03 27.01 20.12
N ALA A 833 3.86 27.68 18.98
CA ALA A 833 4.08 29.12 18.87
C ALA A 833 3.06 29.92 19.69
N LEU A 834 1.78 29.58 19.61
CA LEU A 834 0.71 30.31 20.30
C LEU A 834 0.80 30.15 21.81
N ILE A 835 0.85 28.90 22.30
CA ILE A 835 0.89 28.63 23.74
C ILE A 835 2.20 29.16 24.33
N GLY A 836 3.32 28.97 23.63
CA GLY A 836 4.60 29.48 24.11
C GLY A 836 4.67 31.01 24.14
N TYR A 837 4.02 31.69 23.20
CA TYR A 837 3.88 33.15 23.23
C TYR A 837 3.03 33.63 24.41
N LEU A 838 1.85 33.03 24.60
CA LEU A 838 0.95 33.38 25.70
C LEU A 838 1.60 33.13 27.07
N ALA A 839 2.25 31.98 27.26
CA ALA A 839 3.00 31.68 28.47
C ALA A 839 4.15 32.67 28.71
N SER A 840 4.82 33.14 27.65
CA SER A 840 5.87 34.15 27.76
C SER A 840 5.34 35.53 28.17
N LEU A 841 4.09 35.87 27.83
CA LEU A 841 3.44 37.10 28.29
C LEU A 841 3.07 37.03 29.77
N LEU A 842 2.65 35.85 30.23
CA LEU A 842 2.23 35.62 31.63
C LEU A 842 3.42 35.43 32.58
N ILE A 843 4.55 34.95 32.09
CA ILE A 843 5.76 34.66 32.88
C ILE A 843 6.90 35.55 32.35
N PRO A 844 7.08 36.77 32.88
CA PRO A 844 8.15 37.66 32.45
C PRO A 844 9.53 37.07 32.75
N SER A 845 10.47 37.25 31.82
CA SER A 845 11.87 36.86 31.97
C SER A 845 12.74 38.09 32.25
N SER A 846 13.75 37.96 33.10
CA SER A 846 14.72 39.03 33.39
C SER A 846 15.77 39.25 32.29
N LYS A 847 15.86 38.38 31.28
CA LYS A 847 16.78 38.56 30.14
C LYS A 847 16.46 39.83 29.34
N SER A 848 17.51 40.56 28.95
CA SER A 848 17.46 41.72 28.06
C SER A 848 16.76 41.39 26.73
N ARG A 849 16.23 42.42 26.06
CA ARG A 849 15.60 42.26 24.74
C ARG A 849 16.55 41.56 23.76
N PRO A 850 16.05 40.65 22.90
CA PRO A 850 16.89 39.91 21.96
C PRO A 850 17.37 40.81 20.81
N ASP A 851 18.60 41.33 20.92
CA ASP A 851 19.26 42.05 19.83
C ASP A 851 19.76 41.07 18.76
N ASN A 852 19.54 41.38 17.48
CA ASN A 852 19.90 40.55 16.32
C ASN A 852 19.40 39.09 16.29
N LEU A 853 18.40 38.72 17.09
CA LEU A 853 17.87 37.35 17.16
C LEU A 853 16.39 37.23 16.75
N THR A 854 15.80 38.32 16.23
CA THR A 854 14.43 38.34 15.70
C THR A 854 14.39 39.02 14.33
N ILE A 855 13.33 38.80 13.54
CA ILE A 855 13.19 39.45 12.21
C ILE A 855 13.21 40.98 12.31
N HIS A 856 12.87 41.49 13.49
CA HIS A 856 12.76 42.90 13.78
C HIS A 856 14.07 43.57 14.17
N THR A 857 15.12 42.80 14.43
CA THR A 857 16.40 43.33 14.89
C THR A 857 17.53 42.93 13.94
N LEU A 858 17.49 41.71 13.40
CA LEU A 858 18.52 41.23 12.48
C LEU A 858 18.44 41.88 11.08
N MET A 859 17.24 42.28 10.62
CA MET A 859 17.05 42.84 9.28
C MET A 859 17.47 44.32 9.16
N ASP A 860 17.65 45.02 10.27
CA ASP A 860 18.05 46.43 10.31
C ASP A 860 19.58 46.62 10.15
N CYS A 861 20.37 45.54 10.27
CA CYS A 861 21.84 45.55 10.07
C CYS A 861 22.27 45.30 8.61
N ARG A 862 21.57 45.88 7.62
CA ARG A 862 21.89 45.68 6.19
C ARG A 862 23.20 46.30 5.74
#